data_AF-A0A3B0ZC11-F1
#
_entry.id   AF-A0A3B0ZC11-F1
#
_cell.length_a   1.000
_cell.length_b   1.000
_cell.length_c   1.000
_cell.angle_alpha   90.00
_cell.angle_beta   90.00
_cell.angle_gamma   90.00
#
_symmetry.space_group_name_H-M   'P 1'
#
loop_
_entity.id
_entity.type
_entity.pdbx_description
1 polymer ?
#
loop_
_entity_poly.entity_id
_entity_poly.type
_entity_poly.pdbx_seq_one_letter_code
_entity_poly.pdbx_strand_id
1 'polypeptide(L)'
;MTSLRPWLRNSLIAAVFIAAFLVGTPFLLQKLFSDWLLQHGGEQVSIRNIDFNPLLGTFRLESLELTRDKKTSLSVEEIRLKIAWLPLLDRQVTVQEIHLSGFSGTIDTRNDRLSIGGIVLPQSTPDEAPESEAVWTAGIRQLSFNNINMVYLDKQLQLNITLDELVLGVLEQWSPDTPAKIRARGSIDGAAFTIKGEISPFASTPRYQTSLSVKQLPLAPFAAFAAPTVTQLAGTLSFEGSLDLALSENGPQYEQRGTLTLEALKVGLDAEHSDEIPMLQLARLEASDMLVTPELVSVGTLHHSGLVLQLHINEQGELDTGKQPAANDAPATEQASTLDIAINKIVIDTDSMIHFSDDSVKPPFKQTIGLRNVVLQQLDTRKPSQQSTLSIDASFGNHGNLKADGWVQPFLDTPGISLKAIARAIGLPPMSSYTQAALGLKLDSGTLDLDLDVKSQAGKLDGQASVKLHQLTLENVESENSLQDKLPVPINMALSTLRDSNNTIELDIPFSGDTSNPEFDVSDAIGKAVADGLSKGAMTYLTLALQPYGAILTVAKYANDSLGQVRLQAVSFSAADASLQTDQHPYLDKVAGLLKKRSSLTVRVCGVGVQKDLPVPASGTSNNAPKDPRAILEALAQQRADLVMTYLVDQAGVSPSQLVHCAPRAEPDDARAEPRTELLL
;
A
#
# COMPACT_ATOMS: atom_id res chain seq x y z
N MET A 1 -92.96 -28.63 -7.52
CA MET A 1 -91.51 -28.37 -7.34
C MET A 1 -90.80 -28.88 -8.58
N THR A 2 -90.44 -27.97 -9.48
CA THR A 2 -89.89 -28.24 -10.82
C THR A 2 -88.48 -28.80 -10.75
N SER A 3 -88.23 -29.95 -11.41
CA SER A 3 -86.91 -30.55 -11.51
C SER A 3 -85.95 -29.62 -12.26
N LEU A 4 -84.90 -29.16 -11.58
CA LEU A 4 -83.78 -28.46 -12.21
C LEU A 4 -83.25 -29.27 -13.40
N ARG A 5 -83.08 -28.60 -14.57
CA ARG A 5 -82.51 -29.22 -15.77
C ARG A 5 -81.13 -29.82 -15.43
N PRO A 6 -80.75 -31.00 -15.97
CA PRO A 6 -79.51 -31.69 -15.61
C PRO A 6 -78.24 -30.82 -15.72
N TRP A 7 -78.18 -29.94 -16.72
CA TRP A 7 -77.08 -28.98 -16.90
C TRP A 7 -77.00 -27.97 -15.75
N LEU A 8 -78.13 -27.44 -15.27
CA LEU A 8 -78.19 -26.47 -14.18
C LEU A 8 -77.78 -27.09 -12.83
N ARG A 9 -78.15 -28.36 -12.60
CA ARG A 9 -77.69 -29.12 -11.43
C ARG A 9 -76.18 -29.37 -11.48
N ASN A 10 -75.64 -29.77 -12.63
CA ASN A 10 -74.22 -30.04 -12.79
C ASN A 10 -73.38 -28.76 -12.68
N SER A 11 -73.86 -27.62 -13.22
CA SER A 11 -73.23 -26.32 -13.03
C SER A 11 -73.23 -25.86 -11.57
N LEU A 12 -74.30 -26.11 -10.82
CA LEU A 12 -74.37 -25.74 -9.41
C LEU A 12 -73.47 -26.62 -8.53
N ILE A 13 -73.39 -27.92 -8.82
CA ILE A 13 -72.43 -28.84 -8.19
C ILE A 13 -70.99 -28.39 -8.50
N ALA A 14 -70.67 -28.09 -9.76
CA ALA A 14 -69.36 -27.59 -10.14
C ALA A 14 -69.02 -26.26 -9.44
N ALA A 15 -69.98 -25.33 -9.35
CA ALA A 15 -69.79 -24.07 -8.63
C ALA A 15 -69.52 -24.28 -7.12
N VAL A 16 -70.22 -25.22 -6.48
CA VAL A 16 -69.97 -25.57 -5.07
C VAL A 16 -68.61 -26.24 -4.89
N PHE A 17 -68.21 -27.15 -5.80
CA PHE A 17 -66.88 -27.75 -5.76
C PHE A 17 -65.78 -26.72 -5.99
N ILE A 18 -65.95 -25.79 -6.95
CA ILE A 18 -65.01 -24.69 -7.18
C ILE A 18 -64.94 -23.79 -5.95
N ALA A 19 -66.08 -23.43 -5.34
CA ALA A 19 -66.10 -22.63 -4.12
C ALA A 19 -65.42 -23.35 -2.95
N ALA A 20 -65.71 -24.64 -2.74
CA ALA A 20 -65.07 -25.46 -1.70
C ALA A 20 -63.57 -25.62 -1.95
N PHE A 21 -63.15 -25.74 -3.22
CA PHE A 21 -61.75 -25.78 -3.61
C PHE A 21 -61.06 -24.44 -3.32
N LEU A 22 -61.62 -23.32 -3.77
CA LEU A 22 -61.08 -21.97 -3.52
C LEU A 22 -60.95 -21.64 -2.03
N VAL A 23 -61.88 -22.12 -1.19
CA VAL A 23 -61.86 -21.90 0.27
C VAL A 23 -60.95 -22.91 0.99
N GLY A 24 -60.89 -24.16 0.54
CA GLY A 24 -60.12 -25.23 1.18
C GLY A 24 -58.64 -25.24 0.84
N THR A 25 -58.27 -24.83 -0.39
CA THR A 25 -56.88 -24.85 -0.85
C THR A 25 -55.92 -24.00 -0.01
N PRO A 26 -56.26 -22.78 0.44
CA PRO A 26 -55.32 -21.97 1.21
C PRO A 26 -55.00 -22.59 2.58
N PHE A 27 -55.99 -23.19 3.26
CA PHE A 27 -55.77 -23.90 4.52
C PHE A 27 -54.91 -25.16 4.33
N LEU A 28 -55.16 -25.92 3.27
CA LEU A 28 -54.35 -27.08 2.94
C LEU A 28 -52.90 -26.68 2.61
N LEU A 29 -52.71 -25.62 1.83
CA LEU A 29 -51.39 -25.08 1.50
C LEU A 29 -50.65 -24.61 2.76
N GLN A 30 -51.33 -23.91 3.67
CA GLN A 30 -50.74 -23.46 4.93
C GLN A 30 -50.23 -24.63 5.76
N LYS A 31 -51.01 -25.72 5.85
CA LYS A 31 -50.59 -26.93 6.55
C LYS A 31 -49.41 -27.61 5.87
N LEU A 32 -49.52 -27.89 4.57
CA LEU A 32 -48.47 -28.58 3.81
C LEU A 32 -47.15 -27.79 3.81
N PHE A 33 -47.23 -26.47 3.67
CA PHE A 33 -46.05 -25.61 3.66
C PHE A 33 -45.41 -25.51 5.05
N SER A 34 -46.22 -25.40 6.11
CA SER A 34 -45.72 -25.47 7.49
C SER A 34 -45.05 -26.80 7.80
N ASP A 35 -45.68 -27.92 7.45
CA ASP A 35 -45.15 -29.26 7.67
C ASP A 35 -43.82 -29.46 6.92
N TRP A 36 -43.73 -28.97 5.68
CA TRP A 36 -42.49 -29.02 4.89
C TRP A 36 -41.36 -28.22 5.54
N LEU A 37 -41.64 -26.98 5.98
CA LEU A 37 -40.66 -26.12 6.65
C LEU A 37 -40.16 -26.73 7.96
N LEU A 38 -41.04 -27.34 8.76
CA LEU A 38 -40.68 -28.04 9.99
C LEU A 38 -39.78 -29.25 9.73
N GLN A 39 -40.04 -30.01 8.67
CA GLN A 39 -39.21 -31.16 8.28
C GLN A 39 -37.82 -30.76 7.78
N HIS A 40 -37.67 -29.57 7.21
CA HIS A 40 -36.42 -29.09 6.58
C HIS A 40 -35.64 -28.09 7.44
N GLY A 41 -35.96 -28.00 8.73
CA GLY A 41 -35.12 -27.30 9.71
C GLY A 41 -35.83 -26.20 10.52
N GLY A 42 -37.10 -25.87 10.25
CA GLY A 42 -37.87 -24.99 11.12
C GLY A 42 -38.22 -25.67 12.45
N GLU A 43 -38.09 -24.98 13.59
CA GLU A 43 -38.59 -25.51 14.87
C GLU A 43 -40.02 -25.05 15.14
N GLN A 44 -40.31 -23.78 14.83
CA GLN A 44 -41.67 -23.25 14.81
C GLN A 44 -41.86 -22.39 13.56
N VAL A 45 -43.04 -22.53 12.96
CA VAL A 45 -43.43 -21.80 11.74
C VAL A 45 -44.72 -21.05 12.05
N SER A 46 -44.72 -19.75 11.80
CA SER A 46 -45.90 -18.90 11.89
C SER A 46 -46.17 -18.30 10.52
N ILE A 47 -47.40 -18.45 10.04
CA ILE A 47 -47.87 -17.87 8.77
C ILE A 47 -49.17 -17.16 9.07
N ARG A 48 -49.25 -15.85 8.80
CA ARG A 48 -50.45 -15.05 9.05
C ARG A 48 -51.57 -15.37 8.06
N ASN A 49 -51.25 -15.32 6.77
CA ASN A 49 -52.23 -15.59 5.72
C ASN A 49 -51.59 -16.22 4.48
N ILE A 50 -52.33 -17.11 3.82
CA ILE A 50 -52.04 -17.61 2.48
C ILE A 50 -53.30 -17.43 1.66
N ASP A 51 -53.17 -16.80 0.49
CA ASP A 51 -54.23 -16.70 -0.51
C ASP A 51 -53.76 -17.40 -1.79
N PHE A 52 -54.61 -18.26 -2.34
CA PHE A 52 -54.34 -18.91 -3.62
C PHE A 52 -55.58 -18.90 -4.49
N ASN A 53 -55.47 -18.28 -5.66
CA ASN A 53 -56.50 -18.31 -6.69
C ASN A 53 -55.99 -19.10 -7.91
N PRO A 54 -56.32 -20.40 -8.01
CA PRO A 54 -55.93 -21.25 -9.13
C PRO A 54 -56.57 -20.84 -10.46
N LEU A 55 -57.67 -20.09 -10.48
CA LEU A 55 -58.27 -19.61 -11.74
C LEU A 55 -57.49 -18.43 -12.32
N LEU A 56 -57.02 -17.53 -11.45
CA LEU A 56 -56.23 -16.36 -11.82
C LEU A 56 -54.72 -16.62 -11.82
N GLY A 57 -54.28 -17.77 -11.30
CA GLY A 57 -52.88 -18.15 -11.18
C GLY A 57 -52.12 -17.30 -10.17
N THR A 58 -52.81 -16.73 -9.16
CA THR A 58 -52.20 -15.85 -8.16
C THR A 58 -52.02 -16.59 -6.85
N PHE A 59 -50.83 -16.50 -6.27
CA PHE A 59 -50.48 -16.94 -4.92
C PHE A 59 -49.94 -15.74 -4.15
N ARG A 60 -50.38 -15.57 -2.91
CA ARG A 60 -49.90 -14.56 -1.97
C ARG A 60 -49.70 -15.20 -0.61
N LEU A 61 -48.55 -14.96 0.00
CA LEU A 61 -48.26 -15.30 1.39
C LEU A 61 -47.97 -14.00 2.14
N GLU A 62 -48.59 -13.83 3.30
CA GLU A 62 -48.36 -12.70 4.20
C GLU A 62 -47.76 -13.18 5.51
N SER A 63 -46.66 -12.53 5.91
CA SER A 63 -45.95 -12.72 7.18
C SER A 63 -45.63 -14.19 7.47
N LEU A 64 -44.49 -14.67 6.95
CA LEU A 64 -43.86 -15.92 7.35
C LEU A 64 -42.77 -15.62 8.37
N GLU A 65 -42.81 -16.31 9.51
CA GLU A 65 -41.73 -16.31 10.49
C GLU A 65 -41.34 -17.75 10.81
N LEU A 66 -40.04 -18.03 10.75
CA LEU A 66 -39.46 -19.24 11.29
C LEU A 66 -38.62 -18.88 12.51
N THR A 67 -38.81 -19.63 13.58
CA THR A 67 -37.95 -19.55 14.77
C THR A 67 -37.14 -20.82 14.94
N ARG A 68 -35.92 -20.64 15.45
CA ARG A 68 -35.00 -21.68 15.88
C ARG A 68 -34.29 -21.19 17.14
N ASP A 69 -34.13 -22.04 18.16
CA ASP A 69 -33.49 -21.69 19.43
C ASP A 69 -34.11 -20.45 20.10
N LYS A 70 -35.44 -20.29 19.98
CA LYS A 70 -36.21 -19.13 20.46
C LYS A 70 -35.83 -17.78 19.82
N LYS A 71 -35.12 -17.80 18.67
CA LYS A 71 -34.81 -16.61 17.86
C LYS A 71 -35.43 -16.76 16.48
N THR A 72 -35.85 -15.66 15.86
CA THR A 72 -36.29 -15.65 14.47
C THR A 72 -35.10 -15.97 13.56
N SER A 73 -35.15 -17.10 12.86
CA SER A 73 -34.10 -17.54 11.93
C SER A 73 -34.38 -17.04 10.51
N LEU A 74 -35.65 -16.84 10.18
CA LEU A 74 -36.11 -16.32 8.90
C LEU A 74 -37.42 -15.55 9.10
N SER A 75 -37.55 -14.41 8.44
CA SER A 75 -38.84 -13.74 8.29
C SER A 75 -39.06 -13.27 6.86
N VAL A 76 -40.30 -13.25 6.40
CA VAL A 76 -40.71 -12.67 5.12
C VAL A 76 -42.02 -11.95 5.32
N GLU A 77 -42.10 -10.68 4.88
CA GLU A 77 -43.32 -9.89 4.99
C GLU A 77 -44.35 -10.32 3.95
N GLU A 78 -43.93 -10.47 2.69
CA GLU A 78 -44.84 -10.83 1.60
C GLU A 78 -44.12 -11.63 0.51
N ILE A 79 -44.79 -12.66 0.01
CA ILE A 79 -44.45 -13.34 -1.25
C ILE A 79 -45.66 -13.24 -2.17
N ARG A 80 -45.48 -12.74 -3.40
CA ARG A 80 -46.49 -12.86 -4.46
C ARG A 80 -45.92 -13.61 -5.66
N LEU A 81 -46.73 -14.50 -6.21
CA LEU A 81 -46.44 -15.24 -7.42
C LEU A 81 -47.66 -15.20 -8.34
N LYS A 82 -47.43 -14.88 -9.62
CA LYS A 82 -48.47 -14.90 -10.64
C LYS A 82 -48.04 -15.74 -11.83
N ILE A 83 -48.78 -16.79 -12.14
CA ILE A 83 -48.51 -17.72 -13.25
C ILE A 83 -49.60 -17.57 -14.31
N ALA A 84 -49.23 -17.58 -15.59
CA ALA A 84 -50.18 -17.67 -16.67
C ALA A 84 -50.45 -19.15 -17.03
N TRP A 85 -51.72 -19.57 -16.98
CA TRP A 85 -52.09 -20.95 -17.27
C TRP A 85 -52.17 -21.30 -18.76
N LEU A 86 -52.62 -20.35 -19.59
CA LEU A 86 -52.82 -20.60 -21.02
C LEU A 86 -51.54 -21.04 -21.76
N PRO A 87 -50.35 -20.44 -21.51
CA PRO A 87 -49.11 -20.85 -22.16
C PRO A 87 -48.67 -22.30 -21.84
N LEU A 88 -49.22 -22.92 -20.79
CA LEU A 88 -48.94 -24.34 -20.51
C LEU A 88 -49.44 -25.27 -21.63
N LEU A 89 -50.45 -24.86 -22.41
CA LEU A 89 -50.93 -25.60 -23.58
C LEU A 89 -49.86 -25.67 -24.68
N ASP A 90 -49.01 -24.65 -24.75
CA ASP A 90 -47.88 -24.55 -25.68
C ASP A 90 -46.56 -25.04 -25.05
N ARG A 91 -46.65 -25.73 -23.90
CA ARG A 91 -45.48 -26.21 -23.12
C ARG A 91 -44.56 -25.07 -22.64
N GLN A 92 -45.15 -23.91 -22.37
CA GLN A 92 -44.45 -22.74 -21.83
C GLN A 92 -44.90 -22.45 -20.40
N VAL A 93 -43.95 -22.38 -19.47
CA VAL A 93 -44.17 -21.90 -18.11
C VAL A 93 -43.90 -20.39 -18.10
N THR A 94 -44.96 -19.58 -18.04
CA THR A 94 -44.84 -18.11 -17.97
C THR A 94 -45.17 -17.60 -16.58
N VAL A 95 -44.15 -17.12 -15.87
CA VAL A 95 -44.29 -16.40 -14.61
C VAL A 95 -44.48 -14.91 -14.90
N GLN A 96 -45.65 -14.38 -14.61
CA GLN A 96 -45.97 -12.97 -14.82
C GLN A 96 -45.31 -12.07 -13.78
N GLU A 97 -45.25 -12.52 -12.53
CA GLU A 97 -44.69 -11.74 -11.41
C GLU A 97 -44.14 -12.69 -10.35
N ILE A 98 -42.93 -12.39 -9.87
CA ILE A 98 -42.43 -12.82 -8.56
C ILE A 98 -42.14 -11.56 -7.75
N HIS A 99 -42.74 -11.46 -6.57
CA HIS A 99 -42.48 -10.39 -5.62
C HIS A 99 -42.10 -10.97 -4.27
N LEU A 100 -41.01 -10.47 -3.70
CA LEU A 100 -40.57 -10.78 -2.34
C LEU A 100 -40.31 -9.47 -1.59
N SER A 101 -40.94 -9.27 -0.43
CA SER A 101 -40.72 -8.11 0.42
C SER A 101 -40.36 -8.52 1.85
N GLY A 102 -39.48 -7.75 2.47
CA GLY A 102 -39.21 -7.83 3.91
C GLY A 102 -38.57 -9.15 4.34
N PHE A 103 -37.74 -9.75 3.48
CA PHE A 103 -36.98 -10.93 3.85
C PHE A 103 -35.89 -10.56 4.86
N SER A 104 -35.75 -11.34 5.93
CA SER A 104 -34.62 -11.27 6.86
C SER A 104 -34.16 -12.69 7.19
N GLY A 105 -32.88 -12.98 7.07
CA GLY A 105 -32.35 -14.30 7.41
C GLY A 105 -30.85 -14.46 7.22
N THR A 106 -30.34 -15.65 7.54
CA THR A 106 -28.92 -15.98 7.37
C THR A 106 -28.73 -16.93 6.20
N ILE A 107 -27.77 -16.66 5.32
CA ILE A 107 -27.29 -17.58 4.30
C ILE A 107 -25.98 -18.17 4.82
N ASP A 108 -25.94 -19.48 5.03
CA ASP A 108 -24.78 -20.17 5.61
C ASP A 108 -24.28 -21.27 4.66
N THR A 109 -23.00 -21.16 4.28
CA THR A 109 -22.28 -22.10 3.40
C THR A 109 -21.15 -22.85 4.10
N ARG A 110 -20.95 -22.66 5.42
CA ARG A 110 -19.78 -23.18 6.15
C ARG A 110 -19.65 -24.71 6.15
N ASN A 111 -20.78 -25.42 6.00
CA ASN A 111 -20.85 -26.88 6.03
C ASN A 111 -20.92 -27.52 4.64
N ASP A 112 -20.52 -26.80 3.58
CA ASP A 112 -20.60 -27.23 2.17
C ASP A 112 -22.05 -27.57 1.72
N ARG A 113 -23.03 -27.14 2.51
CA ARG A 113 -24.47 -27.23 2.24
C ARG A 113 -25.05 -25.84 2.41
N LEU A 114 -25.69 -25.34 1.36
CA LEU A 114 -26.39 -24.07 1.39
C LEU A 114 -27.60 -24.17 2.33
N SER A 115 -27.63 -23.34 3.36
CA SER A 115 -28.81 -23.17 4.20
C SER A 115 -29.28 -21.72 4.23
N ILE A 116 -30.60 -21.51 4.17
CA ILE A 116 -31.24 -20.19 4.17
C ILE A 116 -32.18 -20.12 5.36
N GLY A 117 -31.86 -19.26 6.33
CA GLY A 117 -32.63 -19.11 7.58
C GLY A 117 -32.78 -20.40 8.38
N GLY A 118 -31.79 -21.31 8.24
CA GLY A 118 -31.77 -22.64 8.84
C GLY A 118 -32.34 -23.75 7.96
N ILE A 119 -33.01 -23.44 6.85
CA ILE A 119 -33.55 -24.43 5.92
C ILE A 119 -32.41 -24.95 5.04
N VAL A 120 -32.13 -26.25 5.12
CA VAL A 120 -31.11 -26.87 4.27
C VAL A 120 -31.73 -27.20 2.92
N LEU A 121 -31.23 -26.60 1.85
CA LEU A 121 -31.77 -26.85 0.52
C LEU A 121 -31.38 -28.26 0.03
N PRO A 122 -32.31 -29.01 -0.59
CA PRO A 122 -32.00 -30.29 -1.21
C PRO A 122 -31.02 -30.10 -2.37
N GLN A 123 -29.98 -30.93 -2.42
CA GLN A 123 -29.01 -30.94 -3.53
C GLN A 123 -29.50 -31.90 -4.60
N SER A 124 -29.54 -31.44 -5.86
CA SER A 124 -29.83 -32.31 -7.01
C SER A 124 -28.65 -33.27 -7.19
N THR A 125 -28.90 -34.58 -7.15
CA THR A 125 -27.91 -35.57 -7.58
C THR A 125 -27.77 -35.52 -9.11
N PRO A 126 -26.56 -35.34 -9.67
CA PRO A 126 -26.36 -35.19 -11.11
C PRO A 126 -26.80 -36.39 -11.99
N ASP A 127 -27.06 -37.55 -11.39
CA ASP A 127 -27.12 -38.84 -12.08
C ASP A 127 -28.50 -39.26 -12.62
N GLU A 128 -29.56 -38.47 -12.44
CA GLU A 128 -30.84 -38.71 -13.10
C GLU A 128 -31.16 -37.57 -14.07
N ALA A 129 -30.52 -37.61 -15.24
CA ALA A 129 -31.02 -36.88 -16.41
C ALA A 129 -32.30 -37.59 -16.89
N PRO A 130 -33.48 -36.94 -16.87
CA PRO A 130 -34.68 -37.57 -17.39
C PRO A 130 -34.50 -37.88 -18.89
N GLU A 131 -34.77 -39.12 -19.29
CA GLU A 131 -34.81 -39.52 -20.70
C GLU A 131 -35.83 -38.66 -21.45
N SER A 132 -35.34 -37.75 -22.29
CA SER A 132 -36.00 -37.14 -23.45
C SER A 132 -37.54 -37.08 -23.40
N GLU A 133 -38.10 -36.32 -22.46
CA GLU A 133 -39.49 -35.83 -22.53
C GLU A 133 -39.56 -34.41 -23.11
N ALA A 134 -40.76 -33.99 -23.50
CA ALA A 134 -41.05 -32.72 -24.15
C ALA A 134 -40.30 -31.52 -23.52
N VAL A 135 -39.58 -30.75 -24.36
CA VAL A 135 -38.81 -29.56 -23.93
C VAL A 135 -39.78 -28.47 -23.49
N TRP A 136 -40.04 -28.39 -22.18
CA TRP A 136 -40.72 -27.25 -21.57
C TRP A 136 -39.80 -26.04 -21.62
N THR A 137 -40.33 -24.87 -21.99
CA THR A 137 -39.61 -23.61 -21.91
C THR A 137 -40.15 -22.75 -20.77
N ALA A 138 -39.31 -21.93 -20.17
CA ALA A 138 -39.67 -21.07 -19.06
C ALA A 138 -39.35 -19.59 -19.34
N GLY A 139 -40.15 -18.71 -18.77
CA GLY A 139 -39.91 -17.27 -18.84
C GLY A 139 -40.58 -16.53 -17.68
N ILE A 140 -39.98 -15.40 -17.32
CA ILE A 140 -40.44 -14.50 -16.28
C ILE A 140 -40.58 -13.08 -16.84
N ARG A 141 -41.70 -12.41 -16.57
CA ARG A 141 -41.92 -11.03 -17.05
C ARG A 141 -41.40 -9.98 -16.08
N GLN A 142 -41.49 -10.26 -14.79
CA GLN A 142 -41.03 -9.37 -13.74
C GLN A 142 -40.65 -10.17 -12.50
N LEU A 143 -39.46 -9.90 -11.97
CA LEU A 143 -39.05 -10.28 -10.64
C LEU A 143 -38.72 -9.02 -9.85
N SER A 144 -39.23 -8.90 -8.64
CA SER A 144 -38.96 -7.75 -7.76
C SER A 144 -38.75 -8.19 -6.32
N PHE A 145 -37.57 -7.89 -5.78
CA PHE A 145 -37.24 -8.08 -4.37
C PHE A 145 -37.08 -6.71 -3.71
N ASN A 146 -37.67 -6.50 -2.54
CA ASN A 146 -37.56 -5.24 -1.80
C ASN A 146 -37.28 -5.51 -0.33
N ASN A 147 -36.48 -4.64 0.29
CA ASN A 147 -36.20 -4.68 1.72
C ASN A 147 -35.70 -6.06 2.19
N ILE A 148 -34.72 -6.63 1.49
CA ILE A 148 -34.11 -7.92 1.85
C ILE A 148 -32.88 -7.65 2.73
N ASN A 149 -32.81 -8.30 3.87
CA ASN A 149 -31.68 -8.25 4.79
C ASN A 149 -31.11 -9.66 4.98
N MET A 150 -29.82 -9.83 4.72
CA MET A 150 -29.17 -11.13 4.75
C MET A 150 -27.84 -11.04 5.48
N VAL A 151 -27.57 -12.01 6.34
CA VAL A 151 -26.21 -12.25 6.84
C VAL A 151 -25.64 -13.42 6.06
N TYR A 152 -24.61 -13.18 5.25
CA TYR A 152 -23.88 -14.23 4.55
C TYR A 152 -22.75 -14.73 5.44
N LEU A 153 -22.69 -16.04 5.66
CA LEU A 153 -21.69 -16.72 6.46
C LEU A 153 -21.00 -17.80 5.62
N ASP A 154 -19.68 -17.64 5.46
CA ASP A 154 -18.79 -18.62 4.88
C ASP A 154 -17.65 -18.96 5.85
N LYS A 155 -16.78 -19.93 5.52
CA LYS A 155 -15.71 -20.42 6.40
C LYS A 155 -14.77 -19.30 6.87
N GLN A 156 -14.53 -18.29 6.03
CA GLN A 156 -13.58 -17.20 6.27
C GLN A 156 -14.17 -15.80 6.12
N LEU A 157 -15.48 -15.68 5.86
CA LEU A 157 -16.11 -14.42 5.50
C LEU A 157 -17.51 -14.32 6.12
N GLN A 158 -17.80 -13.17 6.73
CA GLN A 158 -19.13 -12.79 7.16
C GLN A 158 -19.46 -11.42 6.60
N LEU A 159 -20.59 -11.31 5.88
CA LEU A 159 -21.07 -10.06 5.29
C LEU A 159 -22.52 -9.79 5.68
N ASN A 160 -22.84 -8.54 5.99
CA ASN A 160 -24.21 -8.06 6.12
C ASN A 160 -24.64 -7.44 4.80
N ILE A 161 -25.59 -8.06 4.11
CA ILE A 161 -26.07 -7.63 2.80
C ILE A 161 -27.49 -7.11 2.97
N THR A 162 -27.70 -5.85 2.59
CA THR A 162 -29.04 -5.30 2.39
C THR A 162 -29.28 -5.15 0.90
N LEU A 163 -30.49 -5.47 0.46
CA LEU A 163 -30.97 -5.24 -0.90
C LEU A 163 -32.27 -4.47 -0.79
N ASP A 164 -32.17 -3.15 -0.94
CA ASP A 164 -33.32 -2.25 -0.90
C ASP A 164 -34.28 -2.60 -2.04
N GLU A 165 -33.71 -2.94 -3.19
CA GLU A 165 -34.46 -3.22 -4.41
C GLU A 165 -33.62 -4.05 -5.39
N LEU A 166 -34.26 -5.07 -5.97
CA LEU A 166 -33.79 -5.77 -7.16
C LEU A 166 -34.97 -5.98 -8.10
N VAL A 167 -34.82 -5.52 -9.34
CA VAL A 167 -35.82 -5.66 -10.40
C VAL A 167 -35.17 -6.31 -11.60
N LEU A 168 -35.77 -7.39 -12.08
CA LEU A 168 -35.49 -8.00 -13.37
C LEU A 168 -36.74 -7.86 -14.24
N GLY A 169 -36.56 -7.36 -15.45
CA GLY A 169 -37.60 -7.26 -16.46
C GLY A 169 -37.91 -8.61 -17.12
N VAL A 170 -38.38 -8.54 -18.36
CA VAL A 170 -38.75 -9.72 -19.14
C VAL A 170 -37.52 -10.54 -19.49
N LEU A 171 -37.52 -11.82 -19.10
CA LEU A 171 -36.50 -12.81 -19.39
C LEU A 171 -37.18 -14.12 -19.81
N GLU A 172 -37.07 -14.48 -21.08
CA GLU A 172 -37.87 -15.56 -21.70
C GLU A 172 -37.01 -16.45 -22.58
N GLN A 173 -37.09 -17.77 -22.43
CA GLN A 173 -36.33 -18.73 -23.26
C GLN A 173 -36.78 -18.75 -24.72
N TRP A 174 -38.04 -18.42 -25.01
CA TRP A 174 -38.57 -18.35 -26.37
C TRP A 174 -38.24 -17.03 -27.09
N SER A 175 -37.63 -16.08 -26.38
CA SER A 175 -37.13 -14.81 -26.93
C SER A 175 -35.66 -14.61 -26.54
N PRO A 176 -34.76 -15.57 -26.87
CA PRO A 176 -33.42 -15.65 -26.28
C PRO A 176 -32.52 -14.44 -26.56
N ASP A 177 -32.74 -13.77 -27.69
CA ASP A 177 -31.98 -12.59 -28.11
C ASP A 177 -32.52 -11.27 -27.54
N THR A 178 -33.60 -11.31 -26.75
CA THR A 178 -34.16 -10.12 -26.10
C THR A 178 -33.50 -9.90 -24.74
N PRO A 179 -32.72 -8.81 -24.55
CA PRO A 179 -32.06 -8.56 -23.28
C PRO A 179 -33.05 -8.22 -22.17
N ALA A 180 -32.89 -8.87 -21.03
CA ALA A 180 -33.60 -8.56 -19.80
C ALA A 180 -32.89 -7.43 -19.05
N LYS A 181 -33.63 -6.36 -18.73
CA LYS A 181 -33.11 -5.27 -17.90
C LYS A 181 -33.02 -5.70 -16.43
N ILE A 182 -31.86 -5.51 -15.82
CA ILE A 182 -31.61 -5.76 -14.41
C ILE A 182 -31.24 -4.45 -13.70
N ARG A 183 -31.79 -4.25 -12.51
CA ARG A 183 -31.40 -3.16 -11.60
C ARG A 183 -31.39 -3.66 -10.17
N ALA A 184 -30.32 -3.39 -9.45
CA ALA A 184 -30.20 -3.69 -8.04
C ALA A 184 -29.61 -2.51 -7.28
N ARG A 185 -30.04 -2.29 -6.05
CA ARG A 185 -29.40 -1.36 -5.11
C ARG A 185 -29.52 -1.88 -3.69
N GLY A 186 -28.50 -1.61 -2.89
CA GLY A 186 -28.41 -2.10 -1.52
C GLY A 186 -27.09 -1.71 -0.87
N SER A 187 -26.69 -2.46 0.15
CA SER A 187 -25.39 -2.30 0.79
C SER A 187 -24.75 -3.62 1.19
N ILE A 188 -23.41 -3.63 1.27
CA ILE A 188 -22.61 -4.73 1.82
C ILE A 188 -21.78 -4.14 2.96
N ASP A 189 -22.03 -4.59 4.19
CA ASP A 189 -21.46 -4.04 5.43
C ASP A 189 -21.56 -2.50 5.50
N GLY A 190 -22.71 -1.97 5.08
CA GLY A 190 -22.99 -0.52 5.04
C GLY A 190 -22.47 0.20 3.79
N ALA A 191 -21.63 -0.44 2.97
CA ALA A 191 -21.15 0.12 1.72
C ALA A 191 -22.20 0.01 0.61
N ALA A 192 -22.70 1.15 0.15
CA ALA A 192 -23.75 1.20 -0.86
C ALA A 192 -23.26 0.64 -2.20
N PHE A 193 -24.07 -0.21 -2.83
CA PHE A 193 -23.83 -0.67 -4.19
C PHE A 193 -25.05 -0.42 -5.09
N THR A 194 -24.79 -0.25 -6.38
CA THR A 194 -25.82 -0.24 -7.43
C THR A 194 -25.35 -1.05 -8.62
N ILE A 195 -26.26 -1.86 -9.17
CA ILE A 195 -26.07 -2.59 -10.42
C ILE A 195 -27.17 -2.16 -11.38
N LYS A 196 -26.83 -1.87 -12.62
CA LYS A 196 -27.79 -1.62 -13.70
C LYS A 196 -27.27 -2.26 -14.97
N GLY A 197 -28.13 -2.84 -15.78
CA GLY A 197 -27.64 -3.45 -17.01
C GLY A 197 -28.69 -4.24 -17.76
N GLU A 198 -28.18 -4.96 -18.75
CA GLU A 198 -28.93 -5.84 -19.62
C GLU A 198 -28.25 -7.21 -19.64
N ILE A 199 -29.05 -8.28 -19.50
CA ILE A 199 -28.58 -9.66 -19.48
C ILE A 199 -29.35 -10.48 -20.50
N SER A 200 -28.64 -11.33 -21.23
CA SER A 200 -29.21 -12.23 -22.25
C SER A 200 -28.72 -13.65 -22.00
N PRO A 201 -29.08 -14.29 -20.87
CA PRO A 201 -28.53 -15.60 -20.48
C PRO A 201 -28.98 -16.76 -21.37
N PHE A 202 -30.02 -16.56 -22.19
CA PHE A 202 -30.57 -17.58 -23.09
C PHE A 202 -30.17 -17.39 -24.56
N ALA A 203 -29.47 -16.29 -24.90
CA ALA A 203 -28.94 -16.07 -26.24
C ALA A 203 -27.97 -17.19 -26.63
N SER A 204 -27.75 -17.38 -27.94
CA SER A 204 -26.75 -18.34 -28.44
C SER A 204 -25.35 -18.08 -27.88
N THR A 205 -25.07 -16.83 -27.49
CA THR A 205 -23.89 -16.43 -26.73
C THR A 205 -24.36 -15.64 -25.52
N PRO A 206 -24.47 -16.25 -24.33
CA PRO A 206 -24.95 -15.56 -23.14
C PRO A 206 -24.12 -14.32 -22.85
N ARG A 207 -24.78 -13.17 -22.70
CA ARG A 207 -24.11 -11.88 -22.51
C ARG A 207 -24.66 -11.10 -21.33
N TYR A 208 -23.79 -10.43 -20.58
CA TYR A 208 -24.11 -9.62 -19.40
C TYR A 208 -23.40 -8.28 -19.52
N GLN A 209 -24.17 -7.21 -19.73
CA GLN A 209 -23.67 -5.85 -19.85
C GLN A 209 -24.18 -5.04 -18.67
N THR A 210 -23.32 -4.82 -17.68
CA THR A 210 -23.72 -4.21 -16.40
C THR A 210 -22.80 -3.06 -16.02
N SER A 211 -23.35 -2.02 -15.40
CA SER A 211 -22.62 -1.01 -14.64
C SER A 211 -22.71 -1.34 -13.16
N LEU A 212 -21.58 -1.24 -12.46
CA LEU A 212 -21.45 -1.45 -11.02
C LEU A 212 -20.89 -0.18 -10.38
N SER A 213 -21.53 0.28 -9.31
CA SER A 213 -20.97 1.28 -8.40
C SER A 213 -20.98 0.70 -7.00
N VAL A 214 -19.85 0.80 -6.30
CA VAL A 214 -19.66 0.42 -4.89
C VAL A 214 -18.99 1.59 -4.19
N LYS A 215 -19.50 2.00 -3.04
CA LYS A 215 -18.97 3.14 -2.29
C LYS A 215 -18.50 2.69 -0.90
N GLN A 216 -17.20 2.90 -0.64
CA GLN A 216 -16.58 2.73 0.68
C GLN A 216 -16.76 1.33 1.30
N LEU A 217 -16.59 0.26 0.51
CA LEU A 217 -16.56 -1.12 0.98
C LEU A 217 -15.42 -1.34 1.98
N PRO A 218 -15.70 -1.68 3.25
CA PRO A 218 -14.66 -1.97 4.23
C PRO A 218 -13.83 -3.17 3.80
N LEU A 219 -12.51 -3.05 3.86
CA LEU A 219 -11.61 -4.13 3.41
C LEU A 219 -11.30 -5.17 4.50
N ALA A 220 -11.52 -4.85 5.77
CA ALA A 220 -11.17 -5.72 6.90
C ALA A 220 -11.75 -7.15 6.83
N PRO A 221 -13.02 -7.37 6.41
CA PRO A 221 -13.57 -8.71 6.26
C PRO A 221 -12.83 -9.59 5.24
N PHE A 222 -12.10 -8.97 4.31
CA PHE A 222 -11.44 -9.67 3.20
C PHE A 222 -9.98 -10.04 3.50
N ALA A 223 -9.43 -9.67 4.67
CA ALA A 223 -8.06 -9.96 5.06
C ALA A 223 -7.72 -11.47 4.97
N ALA A 224 -8.68 -12.33 5.32
CA ALA A 224 -8.51 -13.78 5.34
C ALA A 224 -8.17 -14.39 3.97
N PHE A 225 -8.56 -13.74 2.87
CA PHE A 225 -8.26 -14.21 1.51
C PHE A 225 -6.82 -13.95 1.07
N ALA A 226 -6.11 -13.06 1.77
CA ALA A 226 -4.72 -12.72 1.50
C ALA A 226 -3.75 -13.32 2.55
N ALA A 227 -4.26 -14.16 3.45
CA ALA A 227 -3.46 -14.91 4.41
C ALA A 227 -2.67 -16.05 3.72
N PRO A 228 -1.50 -16.46 4.25
CA PRO A 228 -0.86 -15.96 5.47
C PRO A 228 -0.07 -14.67 5.29
N THR A 229 0.15 -14.21 4.06
CA THR A 229 1.07 -13.09 3.75
C THR A 229 0.58 -11.75 4.30
N VAL A 230 -0.72 -11.46 4.19
CA VAL A 230 -1.32 -10.24 4.74
C VAL A 230 -1.93 -10.54 6.11
N THR A 231 -1.37 -9.95 7.16
CA THR A 231 -1.84 -10.09 8.55
C THR A 231 -2.86 -9.02 8.93
N GLN A 232 -2.78 -7.86 8.29
CA GLN A 232 -3.68 -6.74 8.50
C GLN A 232 -4.10 -6.16 7.16
N LEU A 233 -5.42 -6.00 6.98
CA LEU A 233 -6.00 -5.26 5.87
C LEU A 233 -7.06 -4.31 6.42
N ALA A 234 -6.89 -3.02 6.20
CA ALA A 234 -7.86 -2.00 6.58
C ALA A 234 -7.96 -0.91 5.51
N GLY A 235 -9.01 -0.11 5.61
CA GLY A 235 -9.35 0.91 4.63
C GLY A 235 -10.69 0.62 3.94
N THR A 236 -11.02 1.44 2.96
CA THR A 236 -12.25 1.28 2.17
C THR A 236 -11.97 1.27 0.67
N LEU A 237 -12.79 0.54 -0.08
CA LEU A 237 -12.75 0.45 -1.53
C LEU A 237 -14.00 1.08 -2.13
N SER A 238 -13.82 1.98 -3.09
CA SER A 238 -14.88 2.44 -3.98
C SER A 238 -14.55 2.00 -5.40
N PHE A 239 -15.56 1.60 -6.14
CA PHE A 239 -15.45 1.20 -7.53
C PHE A 239 -16.60 1.78 -8.33
N GLU A 240 -16.32 2.33 -9.50
CA GLU A 240 -17.33 2.74 -10.46
C GLU A 240 -16.91 2.27 -11.84
N GLY A 241 -17.73 1.45 -12.49
CA GLY A 241 -17.35 0.84 -13.74
C GLY A 241 -18.44 0.05 -14.43
N SER A 242 -18.05 -0.63 -15.51
CA SER A 242 -18.88 -1.51 -16.30
C SER A 242 -18.19 -2.85 -16.54
N LEU A 243 -18.99 -3.89 -16.68
CA LEU A 243 -18.60 -5.24 -17.06
C LEU A 243 -19.41 -5.65 -18.30
N ASP A 244 -18.72 -6.01 -19.38
CA ASP A 244 -19.29 -6.72 -20.52
C ASP A 244 -18.72 -8.15 -20.50
N LEU A 245 -19.56 -9.13 -20.21
CA LEU A 245 -19.20 -10.55 -20.14
C LEU A 245 -19.97 -11.30 -21.22
N ALA A 246 -19.28 -12.04 -22.07
CA ALA A 246 -19.83 -12.97 -23.04
C ALA A 246 -19.31 -14.39 -22.76
N LEU A 247 -20.22 -15.35 -22.60
CA LEU A 247 -19.88 -16.75 -22.41
C LEU A 247 -19.83 -17.43 -23.79
N SER A 248 -18.62 -17.72 -24.26
CA SER A 248 -18.38 -18.36 -25.56
C SER A 248 -17.86 -19.79 -25.39
N GLU A 249 -17.85 -20.58 -26.47
CA GLU A 249 -17.25 -21.92 -26.47
C GLU A 249 -15.74 -21.89 -26.14
N ASN A 250 -15.05 -20.80 -26.47
CA ASN A 250 -13.63 -20.59 -26.16
C ASN A 250 -13.39 -20.06 -24.74
N GLY A 251 -14.40 -20.11 -23.87
CA GLY A 251 -14.34 -19.59 -22.50
C GLY A 251 -14.98 -18.20 -22.35
N PRO A 252 -14.96 -17.67 -21.11
CA PRO A 252 -15.53 -16.36 -20.80
C PRO A 252 -14.67 -15.25 -21.41
N GLN A 253 -15.28 -14.45 -22.28
CA GLN A 253 -14.70 -13.20 -22.77
C GLN A 253 -15.27 -12.08 -21.93
N TYR A 254 -14.43 -11.30 -21.27
CA TYR A 254 -14.90 -10.20 -20.44
C TYR A 254 -14.07 -8.96 -20.61
N GLU A 255 -14.74 -7.82 -20.46
CA GLU A 255 -14.14 -6.51 -20.46
C GLU A 255 -14.72 -5.71 -19.30
N GLN A 256 -13.88 -5.47 -18.30
CA GLN A 256 -14.23 -4.62 -17.16
C GLN A 256 -13.53 -3.28 -17.31
N ARG A 257 -14.31 -2.19 -17.30
CA ARG A 257 -13.79 -0.82 -17.32
C ARG A 257 -14.18 -0.08 -16.06
N GLY A 258 -13.38 0.85 -15.57
CA GLY A 258 -13.80 1.69 -14.45
C GLY A 258 -12.70 2.47 -13.76
N THR A 259 -13.07 3.04 -12.62
CA THR A 259 -12.18 3.68 -11.67
C THR A 259 -12.28 2.95 -10.32
N LEU A 260 -11.14 2.66 -9.72
CA LEU A 260 -11.04 2.08 -8.38
C LEU A 260 -10.35 3.09 -7.46
N THR A 261 -10.91 3.29 -6.27
CA THR A 261 -10.32 4.16 -5.25
C THR A 261 -10.20 3.39 -3.95
N LEU A 262 -9.00 3.37 -3.37
CA LEU A 262 -8.76 2.92 -2.00
C LEU A 262 -8.52 4.14 -1.12
N GLU A 263 -9.16 4.18 0.05
CA GLU A 263 -8.98 5.24 1.04
C GLU A 263 -8.52 4.65 2.37
N ALA A 264 -7.55 5.31 3.00
CA ALA A 264 -6.93 4.91 4.26
C ALA A 264 -6.48 3.43 4.27
N LEU A 265 -5.86 2.98 3.18
CA LEU A 265 -5.36 1.62 3.05
C LEU A 265 -4.23 1.39 4.05
N LYS A 266 -4.34 0.30 4.81
CA LYS A 266 -3.25 -0.22 5.65
C LYS A 266 -3.06 -1.69 5.37
N VAL A 267 -1.84 -2.07 5.01
CA VAL A 267 -1.44 -3.45 4.77
C VAL A 267 -0.29 -3.79 5.71
N GLY A 268 -0.54 -4.74 6.60
CA GLY A 268 0.49 -5.37 7.43
C GLY A 268 0.85 -6.73 6.84
N LEU A 269 2.14 -7.05 6.80
CA LEU A 269 2.65 -8.37 6.41
C LEU A 269 3.16 -9.10 7.66
N ASP A 270 3.20 -10.44 7.60
CA ASP A 270 3.86 -11.27 8.64
C ASP A 270 5.38 -11.16 8.49
N ALA A 271 5.97 -10.12 9.09
CA ALA A 271 7.41 -9.88 9.13
C ALA A 271 7.94 -9.97 10.58
N GLU A 272 9.18 -10.43 10.76
CA GLU A 272 9.78 -10.71 12.08
C GLU A 272 9.94 -9.46 12.98
N HIS A 273 9.69 -8.26 12.44
CA HIS A 273 9.72 -6.98 13.16
C HIS A 273 8.46 -6.11 12.97
N SER A 274 7.32 -6.71 12.59
CA SER A 274 6.08 -5.98 12.21
C SER A 274 5.29 -5.34 13.37
N ASP A 275 5.75 -5.48 14.62
CA ASP A 275 4.92 -5.24 15.81
C ASP A 275 4.49 -3.77 16.05
N GLU A 276 4.98 -2.77 15.31
CA GLU A 276 4.61 -1.36 15.58
C GLU A 276 4.04 -0.56 14.40
N ILE A 277 4.27 -0.92 13.11
CA ILE A 277 3.76 -0.12 11.97
C ILE A 277 3.46 -1.02 10.74
N PRO A 278 2.28 -0.91 10.09
CA PRO A 278 1.99 -1.64 8.85
C PRO A 278 2.96 -1.22 7.74
N MET A 279 3.49 -2.20 7.02
CA MET A 279 4.55 -2.03 6.01
C MET A 279 4.16 -1.06 4.89
N LEU A 280 2.87 -1.00 4.57
CA LEU A 280 2.33 -0.09 3.56
C LEU A 280 1.11 0.63 4.11
N GLN A 281 1.13 1.96 4.06
CA GLN A 281 -0.03 2.82 4.26
C GLN A 281 -0.19 3.75 3.07
N LEU A 282 -1.44 3.96 2.66
CA LEU A 282 -1.82 4.94 1.63
C LEU A 282 -3.00 5.75 2.16
N ALA A 283 -2.92 7.08 2.12
CA ALA A 283 -4.08 7.92 2.39
C ALA A 283 -5.14 7.73 1.29
N ARG A 284 -4.69 7.71 0.03
CA ARG A 284 -5.53 7.43 -1.13
C ARG A 284 -4.72 6.76 -2.24
N LEU A 285 -5.34 5.80 -2.92
CA LEU A 285 -4.88 5.25 -4.18
C LEU A 285 -6.05 5.28 -5.17
N GLU A 286 -5.85 5.86 -6.35
CA GLU A 286 -6.85 5.91 -7.40
C GLU A 286 -6.26 5.32 -8.69
N ALA A 287 -6.92 4.27 -9.20
CA ALA A 287 -6.65 3.68 -10.50
C ALA A 287 -7.75 4.12 -11.47
N SER A 288 -7.44 5.09 -12.33
CA SER A 288 -8.34 5.63 -13.35
C SER A 288 -8.12 4.96 -14.70
N ASP A 289 -9.18 4.93 -15.52
CA ASP A 289 -9.18 4.29 -16.85
C ASP A 289 -8.73 2.82 -16.79
N MET A 290 -9.17 2.09 -15.77
CA MET A 290 -8.88 0.68 -15.63
C MET A 290 -9.60 -0.10 -16.73
N LEU A 291 -8.90 -1.05 -17.34
CA LEU A 291 -9.42 -2.02 -18.29
C LEU A 291 -8.86 -3.39 -17.95
N VAL A 292 -9.74 -4.34 -17.63
CA VAL A 292 -9.39 -5.73 -17.32
C VAL A 292 -10.06 -6.65 -18.33
N THR A 293 -9.26 -7.53 -18.92
CA THR A 293 -9.65 -8.57 -19.87
C THR A 293 -8.95 -9.88 -19.47
N PRO A 294 -9.29 -11.03 -20.08
CA PRO A 294 -8.59 -12.29 -19.78
C PRO A 294 -7.06 -12.23 -19.94
N GLU A 295 -6.55 -11.39 -20.83
CA GLU A 295 -5.12 -11.33 -21.18
C GLU A 295 -4.43 -10.07 -20.65
N LEU A 296 -5.16 -8.99 -20.34
CA LEU A 296 -4.58 -7.69 -20.01
C LEU A 296 -5.29 -7.02 -18.83
N VAL A 297 -4.49 -6.58 -17.86
CA VAL A 297 -4.84 -5.51 -16.90
C VAL A 297 -4.14 -4.23 -17.35
N SER A 298 -4.93 -3.19 -17.62
CA SER A 298 -4.37 -1.87 -17.93
C SER A 298 -4.98 -0.77 -17.07
N VAL A 299 -4.15 0.21 -16.72
CA VAL A 299 -4.52 1.38 -15.91
C VAL A 299 -3.98 2.63 -16.61
N GLY A 300 -4.84 3.61 -16.86
CA GLY A 300 -4.43 4.87 -17.47
C GLY A 300 -3.57 5.69 -16.52
N THR A 301 -4.06 5.92 -15.31
CA THR A 301 -3.30 6.61 -14.25
C THR A 301 -3.50 5.92 -12.90
N LEU A 302 -2.39 5.64 -12.23
CA LEU A 302 -2.33 5.24 -10.83
C LEU A 302 -1.84 6.43 -10.03
N HIS A 303 -2.74 7.12 -9.34
CA HIS A 303 -2.43 8.28 -8.52
C HIS A 303 -2.50 7.88 -7.05
N HIS A 304 -1.49 8.25 -6.27
CA HIS A 304 -1.48 7.96 -4.84
C HIS A 304 -0.95 9.13 -4.01
N SER A 305 -1.53 9.25 -2.81
CA SER A 305 -1.11 10.22 -1.80
C SER A 305 -0.95 9.59 -0.41
N GLY A 306 -0.07 10.20 0.39
CA GLY A 306 0.19 9.79 1.77
C GLY A 306 0.82 8.40 1.87
N LEU A 307 1.86 8.11 1.06
CA LEU A 307 2.62 6.86 1.21
C LEU A 307 3.25 6.85 2.60
N VAL A 308 3.17 5.72 3.29
CA VAL A 308 4.17 5.38 4.29
C VAL A 308 4.62 3.97 3.95
N LEU A 309 5.87 3.86 3.50
CA LEU A 309 6.51 2.59 3.17
C LEU A 309 7.62 2.32 4.16
N GLN A 310 7.64 1.12 4.74
CA GLN A 310 8.77 0.65 5.53
C GLN A 310 9.58 -0.36 4.74
N LEU A 311 10.87 -0.08 4.59
CA LEU A 311 11.84 -0.96 3.95
C LEU A 311 12.89 -1.32 5.00
N HIS A 312 13.03 -2.62 5.24
CA HIS A 312 13.95 -3.14 6.23
C HIS A 312 14.87 -4.18 5.60
N ILE A 313 16.18 -3.97 5.73
CA ILE A 313 17.19 -4.98 5.43
C ILE A 313 17.62 -5.61 6.75
N ASN A 314 17.52 -6.93 6.84
CA ASN A 314 17.86 -7.69 8.05
C ASN A 314 19.38 -7.82 8.26
N GLU A 315 19.80 -8.42 9.37
CA GLU A 315 21.23 -8.65 9.67
C GLU A 315 21.97 -9.50 8.62
N GLN A 316 21.24 -10.22 7.75
CA GLN A 316 21.80 -11.05 6.67
C GLN A 316 21.95 -10.29 5.35
N GLY A 317 21.49 -9.04 5.28
CA GLY A 317 21.52 -8.24 4.06
C GLY A 317 20.34 -8.51 3.12
N GLU A 318 19.28 -9.16 3.59
CA GLU A 318 18.08 -9.48 2.80
C GLU A 318 16.96 -8.48 3.10
N LEU A 319 16.21 -8.08 2.06
CA LEU A 319 15.01 -7.24 2.22
C LEU A 319 13.89 -8.07 2.87
N ASP A 320 13.37 -7.59 3.99
CA ASP A 320 12.23 -8.20 4.65
C ASP A 320 10.97 -8.02 3.78
N THR A 321 10.57 -9.09 3.12
CA THR A 321 9.39 -9.15 2.24
C THR A 321 8.21 -9.88 2.90
N GLY A 322 8.30 -10.14 4.21
CA GLY A 322 7.39 -11.01 4.95
C GLY A 322 7.71 -12.49 4.78
N LYS A 323 7.16 -13.34 5.65
CA LYS A 323 7.33 -14.80 5.55
C LYS A 323 6.71 -15.30 4.25
N GLN A 324 7.56 -15.74 3.33
CA GLN A 324 7.15 -16.51 2.16
C GLN A 324 6.32 -17.71 2.64
N PRO A 325 5.09 -17.92 2.14
CA PRO A 325 4.38 -19.18 2.37
C PRO A 325 5.31 -20.32 1.96
N ALA A 326 5.47 -21.33 2.82
CA ALA A 326 6.22 -22.53 2.45
C ALA A 326 5.68 -23.00 1.10
N ALA A 327 6.54 -23.03 0.09
CA ALA A 327 6.18 -23.52 -1.23
C ALA A 327 5.72 -24.97 -1.04
N ASN A 328 4.41 -25.19 -1.02
CA ASN A 328 3.89 -26.54 -1.15
C ASN A 328 4.38 -27.03 -2.52
N ASP A 329 5.05 -28.18 -2.53
CA ASP A 329 5.44 -28.95 -3.71
C ASP A 329 4.18 -29.41 -4.48
N ALA A 330 3.40 -28.47 -4.98
CA ALA A 330 2.38 -28.72 -5.97
C ALA A 330 3.10 -28.92 -7.32
N PRO A 331 2.83 -30.00 -8.06
CA PRO A 331 3.46 -30.23 -9.35
C PRO A 331 3.14 -29.05 -10.28
N ALA A 332 4.19 -28.37 -10.74
CA ALA A 332 4.10 -27.31 -11.74
C ALA A 332 3.42 -27.89 -12.99
N THR A 333 2.12 -27.62 -13.11
CA THR A 333 1.33 -28.01 -14.27
C THR A 333 1.42 -26.88 -15.29
N GLU A 334 1.59 -27.27 -16.54
CA GLU A 334 2.00 -26.46 -17.68
C GLU A 334 1.14 -25.21 -17.96
N GLN A 335 1.83 -24.15 -18.40
CA GLN A 335 1.34 -22.93 -19.04
C GLN A 335 0.40 -22.05 -18.19
N ALA A 336 1.00 -21.33 -17.25
CA ALA A 336 0.42 -20.08 -16.77
C ALA A 336 0.29 -19.11 -17.97
N SER A 337 -0.94 -18.82 -18.40
CA SER A 337 -1.22 -17.68 -19.26
C SER A 337 -0.68 -16.44 -18.56
N THR A 338 0.33 -15.79 -19.15
CA THR A 338 0.96 -14.60 -18.58
C THR A 338 -0.02 -13.45 -18.71
N LEU A 339 -0.69 -13.10 -17.62
CA LEU A 339 -1.52 -11.90 -17.55
C LEU A 339 -0.63 -10.68 -17.82
N ASP A 340 -0.91 -9.95 -18.89
CA ASP A 340 -0.17 -8.75 -19.22
C ASP A 340 -0.60 -7.57 -18.36
N ILE A 341 0.34 -6.68 -18.04
CA ILE A 341 0.12 -5.50 -17.22
C ILE A 341 0.61 -4.26 -17.97
N ALA A 342 -0.26 -3.26 -18.10
CA ALA A 342 0.10 -1.96 -18.68
C ALA A 342 -0.35 -0.81 -17.78
N ILE A 343 0.58 0.03 -17.34
CA ILE A 343 0.30 1.23 -16.55
C ILE A 343 0.87 2.43 -17.29
N ASN A 344 -0.01 3.30 -17.79
CA ASN A 344 0.42 4.44 -18.59
C ASN A 344 1.10 5.52 -17.73
N LYS A 345 0.62 5.76 -16.50
CA LYS A 345 1.21 6.74 -15.57
C LYS A 345 1.03 6.31 -14.12
N ILE A 346 2.09 6.41 -13.32
CA ILE A 346 2.09 6.33 -11.85
C ILE A 346 2.52 7.68 -11.32
N VAL A 347 1.80 8.20 -10.33
CA VAL A 347 2.10 9.49 -9.67
C VAL A 347 2.02 9.31 -8.16
N ILE A 348 3.06 9.77 -7.47
CA ILE A 348 3.15 9.81 -6.00
C ILE A 348 3.28 11.27 -5.55
N ASP A 349 2.33 11.73 -4.72
CA ASP A 349 2.22 13.11 -4.23
C ASP A 349 3.12 13.46 -3.01
N THR A 350 3.11 14.76 -2.64
CA THR A 350 4.06 15.46 -1.74
C THR A 350 4.07 15.08 -0.25
N ASP A 351 3.24 14.14 0.20
CA ASP A 351 3.14 13.74 1.62
C ASP A 351 3.54 12.27 1.82
N SER A 352 4.40 11.77 0.95
CA SER A 352 4.78 10.37 0.89
C SER A 352 6.14 10.14 1.52
N MET A 353 6.28 9.11 2.35
CA MET A 353 7.47 8.85 3.16
C MET A 353 7.92 7.40 2.99
N ILE A 354 9.24 7.21 2.87
CA ILE A 354 9.90 5.92 2.96
C ILE A 354 10.77 5.93 4.21
N HIS A 355 10.51 4.99 5.12
CA HIS A 355 11.40 4.70 6.24
C HIS A 355 12.26 3.50 5.86
N PHE A 356 13.56 3.75 5.72
CA PHE A 356 14.55 2.73 5.39
C PHE A 356 15.38 2.41 6.62
N SER A 357 15.51 1.12 6.95
CA SER A 357 16.45 0.61 7.95
C SER A 357 17.26 -0.54 7.38
N ASP A 358 18.55 -0.58 7.73
CA ASP A 358 19.48 -1.62 7.35
C ASP A 358 20.30 -2.05 8.57
N ASP A 359 19.99 -3.25 9.05
CA ASP A 359 20.61 -3.87 10.23
C ASP A 359 21.79 -4.77 9.85
N SER A 360 22.13 -4.91 8.56
CA SER A 360 23.32 -5.64 8.08
C SER A 360 24.64 -4.93 8.42
N VAL A 361 24.56 -3.64 8.78
CA VAL A 361 25.69 -2.79 9.17
C VAL A 361 25.58 -2.33 10.63
N LYS A 362 26.72 -2.10 11.28
CA LYS A 362 26.77 -1.65 12.68
C LYS A 362 27.52 -0.31 12.79
N PRO A 363 26.90 0.74 13.37
CA PRO A 363 25.51 0.80 13.86
C PRO A 363 24.48 0.70 12.73
N PRO A 364 23.23 0.24 13.00
CA PRO A 364 22.19 0.14 11.99
C PRO A 364 21.98 1.45 11.25
N PHE A 365 21.87 1.37 9.93
CA PHE A 365 21.59 2.54 9.13
C PHE A 365 20.08 2.82 9.13
N LYS A 366 19.68 4.05 9.42
CA LYS A 366 18.28 4.48 9.42
C LYS A 366 18.14 5.79 8.68
N GLN A 367 17.21 5.85 7.73
CA GLN A 367 16.95 7.04 6.95
C GLN A 367 15.46 7.19 6.66
N THR A 368 14.98 8.42 6.75
CA THR A 368 13.66 8.79 6.24
C THR A 368 13.81 9.59 4.96
N ILE A 369 13.09 9.18 3.93
CA ILE A 369 13.07 9.79 2.60
C ILE A 369 11.67 10.33 2.37
N GLY A 370 11.56 11.65 2.20
CA GLY A 370 10.31 12.28 1.78
C GLY A 370 10.23 12.29 0.26
N LEU A 371 9.14 11.80 -0.30
CA LEU A 371 8.85 11.88 -1.73
C LEU A 371 7.96 13.10 -1.96
N ARG A 372 8.48 14.06 -2.74
CA ARG A 372 7.71 15.25 -3.14
C ARG A 372 6.92 14.99 -4.41
N ASN A 373 7.54 14.35 -5.39
CA ASN A 373 6.87 13.98 -6.63
C ASN A 373 7.60 12.81 -7.27
N VAL A 374 6.92 11.71 -7.51
CA VAL A 374 7.46 10.62 -8.34
C VAL A 374 6.51 10.36 -9.49
N VAL A 375 7.04 10.36 -10.71
CA VAL A 375 6.28 10.09 -11.92
C VAL A 375 6.98 9.00 -12.71
N LEU A 376 6.29 7.89 -12.92
CA LEU A 376 6.74 6.80 -13.79
C LEU A 376 5.70 6.62 -14.90
N GLN A 377 6.13 6.55 -16.16
CA GLN A 377 5.21 6.46 -17.29
C GLN A 377 5.57 5.29 -18.19
N GLN A 378 4.57 4.76 -18.89
CA GLN A 378 4.73 3.76 -19.95
C GLN A 378 5.33 2.43 -19.47
N LEU A 379 4.76 1.85 -18.41
CA LEU A 379 5.01 0.44 -18.06
C LEU A 379 4.08 -0.44 -18.89
N ASP A 380 4.60 -1.39 -19.66
CA ASP A 380 3.81 -2.32 -20.47
C ASP A 380 4.60 -3.63 -20.64
N THR A 381 4.17 -4.71 -19.99
CA THR A 381 4.86 -6.02 -20.03
C THR A 381 4.94 -6.59 -21.45
N ARG A 382 4.00 -6.21 -22.33
CA ARG A 382 3.96 -6.61 -23.74
C ARG A 382 5.03 -5.93 -24.58
N LYS A 383 5.67 -4.89 -24.04
CA LYS A 383 6.73 -4.13 -24.72
C LYS A 383 8.00 -4.09 -23.85
N PRO A 384 8.71 -5.23 -23.68
CA PRO A 384 9.89 -5.29 -22.83
C PRO A 384 10.98 -4.26 -23.13
N SER A 385 11.16 -3.94 -24.42
CA SER A 385 12.14 -2.95 -24.89
C SER A 385 11.68 -1.49 -24.80
N GLN A 386 10.45 -1.23 -24.35
CA GLN A 386 9.97 0.14 -24.17
C GLN A 386 10.68 0.82 -23.00
N GLN A 387 11.11 2.06 -23.22
CA GLN A 387 11.64 2.91 -22.16
C GLN A 387 10.50 3.53 -21.36
N SER A 388 10.40 3.18 -20.08
CA SER A 388 9.49 3.81 -19.13
C SER A 388 10.18 5.03 -18.50
N THR A 389 9.64 6.23 -18.71
CA THR A 389 10.27 7.46 -18.19
C THR A 389 10.06 7.58 -16.68
N LEU A 390 11.10 7.98 -15.95
CA LEU A 390 11.10 8.13 -14.51
C LEU A 390 11.53 9.55 -14.13
N SER A 391 10.79 10.20 -13.24
CA SER A 391 11.14 11.47 -12.61
C SER A 391 10.88 11.38 -11.12
N ILE A 392 11.85 11.78 -10.30
CA ILE A 392 11.84 11.70 -8.84
C ILE A 392 12.26 13.06 -8.28
N ASP A 393 11.47 13.60 -7.38
CA ASP A 393 11.84 14.68 -6.47
C ASP A 393 11.66 14.17 -5.03
N ALA A 394 12.76 14.09 -4.29
CA ALA A 394 12.81 13.57 -2.94
C ALA A 394 13.62 14.47 -2.00
N SER A 395 13.37 14.34 -0.70
CA SER A 395 14.10 14.99 0.39
C SER A 395 14.70 13.96 1.33
N PHE A 396 15.91 14.26 1.81
CA PHE A 396 16.68 13.44 2.74
C PHE A 396 16.96 14.26 4.00
N GLY A 397 16.45 13.80 5.15
CA GLY A 397 16.51 14.58 6.39
C GLY A 397 15.82 15.94 6.24
N ASN A 398 16.31 16.96 6.95
CA ASN A 398 15.66 18.27 6.99
C ASN A 398 15.97 19.17 5.79
N HIS A 399 17.13 19.00 5.15
CA HIS A 399 17.64 19.97 4.17
C HIS A 399 18.17 19.34 2.87
N GLY A 400 18.44 18.03 2.86
CA GLY A 400 18.93 17.32 1.68
C GLY A 400 17.84 17.18 0.63
N ASN A 401 18.18 17.38 -0.64
CA ASN A 401 17.27 17.15 -1.75
C ASN A 401 17.91 16.31 -2.85
N LEU A 402 17.08 15.56 -3.54
CA LEU A 402 17.43 14.73 -4.70
C LEU A 402 16.42 14.99 -5.81
N LYS A 403 16.91 15.29 -6.99
CA LYS A 403 16.14 15.23 -8.22
C LYS A 403 16.75 14.20 -9.15
N ALA A 404 15.95 13.33 -9.72
CA ALA A 404 16.43 12.36 -10.69
C ALA A 404 15.46 12.23 -11.86
N ASP A 405 15.99 12.24 -13.08
CA ASP A 405 15.23 12.10 -14.32
C ASP A 405 15.90 11.08 -15.22
N GLY A 406 15.10 10.27 -15.92
CA GLY A 406 15.65 9.19 -16.72
C GLY A 406 14.61 8.26 -17.32
N TRP A 407 15.06 7.07 -17.65
CA TRP A 407 14.20 5.98 -18.10
C TRP A 407 14.71 4.62 -17.60
N VAL A 408 13.79 3.68 -17.52
CA VAL A 408 14.04 2.28 -17.17
C VAL A 408 13.41 1.35 -18.21
N GLN A 409 13.95 0.14 -18.36
CA GLN A 409 13.42 -0.95 -19.18
C GLN A 409 13.34 -2.20 -18.29
N PRO A 410 12.36 -2.27 -17.35
CA PRO A 410 12.38 -3.24 -16.26
C PRO A 410 12.05 -4.67 -16.70
N PHE A 411 11.46 -4.84 -17.87
CA PHE A 411 10.95 -6.13 -18.35
C PHE A 411 11.88 -6.83 -19.35
N LEU A 412 13.07 -6.26 -19.63
CA LEU A 412 14.12 -6.96 -20.38
C LEU A 412 14.76 -8.06 -19.51
N ASP A 413 15.27 -9.12 -20.14
CA ASP A 413 16.09 -10.14 -19.46
C ASP A 413 17.25 -9.53 -18.66
N THR A 414 17.83 -8.44 -19.19
CA THR A 414 18.76 -7.58 -18.49
C THR A 414 18.17 -6.16 -18.44
N PRO A 415 17.66 -5.71 -17.28
CA PRO A 415 17.02 -4.40 -17.17
C PRO A 415 17.95 -3.27 -17.61
N GLY A 416 17.41 -2.37 -18.43
CA GLY A 416 18.09 -1.16 -18.86
C GLY A 416 17.75 0.03 -17.96
N ILE A 417 18.69 0.93 -17.74
CA ILE A 417 18.44 2.19 -17.03
C ILE A 417 19.30 3.31 -17.61
N SER A 418 18.79 4.53 -17.66
CA SER A 418 19.58 5.75 -17.78
C SER A 418 19.01 6.77 -16.85
N LEU A 419 19.84 7.29 -15.94
CA LEU A 419 19.41 8.16 -14.86
C LEU A 419 20.41 9.31 -14.72
N LYS A 420 19.86 10.53 -14.68
CA LYS A 420 20.59 11.72 -14.25
C LYS A 420 20.04 12.12 -12.90
N ALA A 421 20.89 12.13 -11.88
CA ALA A 421 20.50 12.48 -10.53
C ALA A 421 21.36 13.63 -10.00
N ILE A 422 20.70 14.59 -9.36
CA ILE A 422 21.30 15.76 -8.73
C ILE A 422 20.87 15.72 -7.27
N ALA A 423 21.81 15.42 -6.39
CA ALA A 423 21.63 15.53 -4.95
C ALA A 423 22.37 16.75 -4.42
N ARG A 424 21.75 17.48 -3.49
CA ARG A 424 22.33 18.67 -2.87
C ARG A 424 22.12 18.65 -1.36
N ALA A 425 23.14 19.09 -0.63
CA ALA A 425 23.16 19.22 0.81
C ALA A 425 22.76 17.94 1.56
N ILE A 426 23.14 16.77 1.05
CA ILE A 426 22.89 15.48 1.73
C ILE A 426 23.80 15.40 2.95
N GLY A 427 23.25 15.23 4.15
CA GLY A 427 24.05 15.10 5.37
C GLY A 427 24.87 13.80 5.37
N LEU A 428 26.18 13.91 5.62
CA LEU A 428 27.08 12.76 5.66
C LEU A 428 27.06 11.94 6.96
N PRO A 429 26.83 12.50 8.17
CA PRO A 429 26.90 11.72 9.41
C PRO A 429 26.06 10.43 9.43
N PRO A 430 24.81 10.38 8.91
CA PRO A 430 24.03 9.14 8.82
C PRO A 430 24.70 8.03 7.99
N MET A 431 25.56 8.36 7.03
CA MET A 431 26.29 7.39 6.21
C MET A 431 27.44 6.69 6.96
N SER A 432 27.72 7.09 8.21
CA SER A 432 28.79 6.52 9.02
C SER A 432 28.65 5.02 9.23
N SER A 433 27.42 4.47 9.22
CA SER A 433 27.15 3.03 9.33
C SER A 433 27.94 2.22 8.30
N TYR A 434 27.98 2.69 7.05
CA TYR A 434 28.68 2.00 5.96
C TYR A 434 30.19 2.25 6.00
N THR A 435 30.62 3.49 6.28
CA THR A 435 32.06 3.82 6.27
C THR A 435 32.80 3.26 7.48
N GLN A 436 32.13 3.07 8.62
CA GLN A 436 32.71 2.39 9.77
C GLN A 436 32.93 0.90 9.46
N ALA A 437 31.91 0.23 8.92
CA ALA A 437 32.00 -1.18 8.56
C ALA A 437 33.07 -1.46 7.48
N ALA A 438 33.10 -0.62 6.44
CA ALA A 438 34.00 -0.84 5.30
C ALA A 438 35.42 -0.31 5.52
N LEU A 439 35.59 0.82 6.21
CA LEU A 439 36.84 1.58 6.27
C LEU A 439 37.32 1.92 7.70
N GLY A 440 36.55 1.62 8.75
CA GLY A 440 36.88 2.05 10.11
C GLY A 440 36.81 3.56 10.33
N LEU A 441 36.01 4.27 9.52
CA LEU A 441 35.94 5.72 9.55
C LEU A 441 34.53 6.18 9.86
N LYS A 442 34.38 7.04 10.87
CA LYS A 442 33.14 7.75 11.18
C LYS A 442 33.13 9.11 10.51
N LEU A 443 32.03 9.45 9.84
CA LEU A 443 31.80 10.75 9.24
C LEU A 443 31.30 11.70 10.36
N ASP A 444 32.22 12.44 10.98
CA ASP A 444 31.90 13.34 12.10
C ASP A 444 31.12 14.57 11.64
N SER A 445 31.40 15.11 10.46
CA SER A 445 30.58 16.18 9.88
C SER A 445 30.74 16.24 8.36
N GLY A 446 29.83 16.96 7.71
CA GLY A 446 29.93 17.31 6.30
C GLY A 446 28.62 17.16 5.53
N THR A 447 28.59 17.70 4.32
CA THR A 447 27.50 17.52 3.36
C THR A 447 28.02 17.05 2.00
N LEU A 448 27.17 16.34 1.27
CA LEU A 448 27.40 15.80 -0.06
C LEU A 448 26.50 16.51 -1.08
N ASP A 449 27.14 17.06 -2.11
CA ASP A 449 26.50 17.33 -3.39
C ASP A 449 26.98 16.27 -4.39
N LEU A 450 26.02 15.68 -5.12
CA LEU A 450 26.27 14.64 -6.12
C LEU A 450 25.62 15.02 -7.43
N ASP A 451 26.38 15.01 -8.51
CA ASP A 451 25.86 14.98 -9.88
C ASP A 451 26.21 13.64 -10.50
N LEU A 452 25.19 12.81 -10.72
CA LEU A 452 25.31 11.45 -11.22
C LEU A 452 24.69 11.37 -12.62
N ASP A 453 25.45 10.87 -13.60
CA ASP A 453 24.94 10.43 -14.90
C ASP A 453 25.31 8.96 -15.06
N VAL A 454 24.31 8.09 -15.07
CA VAL A 454 24.52 6.64 -15.12
C VAL A 454 23.64 6.00 -16.18
N LYS A 455 24.21 5.01 -16.86
CA LYS A 455 23.53 4.23 -17.88
C LYS A 455 23.91 2.76 -17.75
N SER A 456 22.92 1.88 -17.78
CA SER A 456 23.10 0.45 -17.95
C SER A 456 22.36 -0.05 -19.18
N GLN A 457 23.06 -0.75 -20.07
CA GLN A 457 22.48 -1.41 -21.24
C GLN A 457 23.10 -2.79 -21.42
N ALA A 458 22.26 -3.82 -21.58
CA ALA A 458 22.69 -5.21 -21.73
C ALA A 458 23.67 -5.65 -20.63
N GLY A 459 23.39 -5.24 -19.39
CA GLY A 459 24.24 -5.50 -18.23
C GLY A 459 25.52 -4.68 -18.14
N LYS A 460 25.83 -3.79 -19.10
CA LYS A 460 27.01 -2.92 -19.03
C LYS A 460 26.64 -1.57 -18.41
N LEU A 461 27.18 -1.32 -17.22
CA LEU A 461 27.12 -0.06 -16.50
C LEU A 461 28.23 0.87 -16.99
N ASP A 462 27.87 2.11 -17.28
CA ASP A 462 28.77 3.22 -17.60
C ASP A 462 28.21 4.49 -16.96
N GLY A 463 29.06 5.26 -16.30
CA GLY A 463 28.61 6.46 -15.62
C GLY A 463 29.71 7.34 -15.10
N GLN A 464 29.28 8.52 -14.67
CA GLN A 464 30.12 9.54 -14.06
C GLN A 464 29.42 10.09 -12.83
N ALA A 465 30.16 10.17 -11.73
CA ALA A 465 29.73 10.85 -10.52
C ALA A 465 30.67 12.03 -10.26
N SER A 466 30.14 13.25 -10.24
CA SER A 466 30.82 14.41 -9.69
C SER A 466 30.37 14.59 -8.25
N VAL A 467 31.32 14.42 -7.33
CA VAL A 467 31.10 14.37 -5.89
C VAL A 467 31.74 15.59 -5.26
N LYS A 468 30.97 16.38 -4.51
CA LYS A 468 31.49 17.48 -3.69
C LYS A 468 31.18 17.22 -2.23
N LEU A 469 32.23 17.15 -1.43
CA LEU A 469 32.15 16.94 0.00
C LEU A 469 32.53 18.24 0.70
N HIS A 470 31.55 18.89 1.34
CA HIS A 470 31.77 20.13 2.05
C HIS A 470 32.02 19.86 3.52
N GLN A 471 33.07 20.48 4.06
CA GLN A 471 33.41 20.44 5.49
C GLN A 471 33.54 19.02 6.07
N LEU A 472 33.94 18.04 5.26
CA LEU A 472 34.08 16.66 5.71
C LEU A 472 35.12 16.55 6.83
N THR A 473 34.71 16.04 8.00
CA THR A 473 35.63 15.61 9.06
C THR A 473 35.44 14.13 9.35
N LEU A 474 36.55 13.44 9.61
CA LEU A 474 36.56 12.01 9.91
C LEU A 474 37.06 11.77 11.34
N GLU A 475 36.49 10.77 11.99
CA GLU A 475 37.02 10.17 13.22
C GLU A 475 37.39 8.71 12.93
N ASN A 476 38.52 8.26 13.45
CA ASN A 476 38.91 6.86 13.35
C ASN A 476 38.13 6.05 14.38
N VAL A 477 37.60 4.91 13.95
CA VAL A 477 36.93 3.93 14.80
C VAL A 477 37.73 2.64 14.74
N GLU A 478 37.90 1.99 15.89
CA GLU A 478 38.53 0.67 15.93
C GLU A 478 37.74 -0.30 15.05
N SER A 479 38.40 -0.85 14.02
CA SER A 479 37.83 -1.85 13.13
C SER A 479 38.95 -2.69 12.52
N GLU A 480 38.65 -3.93 12.14
CA GLU A 480 39.62 -4.80 11.47
C GLU A 480 40.05 -4.25 10.09
N ASN A 481 39.21 -3.42 9.47
CA ASN A 481 39.39 -2.86 8.14
C ASN A 481 39.81 -1.38 8.14
N SER A 482 40.35 -0.86 9.26
CA SER A 482 40.73 0.54 9.41
C SER A 482 41.65 1.01 8.27
N LEU A 483 41.16 1.94 7.45
CA LEU A 483 41.94 2.58 6.39
C LEU A 483 43.08 3.41 6.97
N GLN A 484 42.90 3.98 8.17
CA GLN A 484 43.94 4.75 8.85
C GLN A 484 45.20 3.93 9.09
N ASP A 485 45.06 2.66 9.46
CA ASP A 485 46.19 1.79 9.80
C ASP A 485 47.04 1.46 8.57
N LYS A 486 46.45 1.61 7.38
CA LYS A 486 47.11 1.43 6.07
C LYS A 486 47.78 2.71 5.56
N LEU A 487 47.60 3.85 6.22
CA LEU A 487 48.14 5.14 5.78
C LEU A 487 49.31 5.60 6.67
N PRO A 488 50.41 6.08 6.09
CA PRO A 488 51.57 6.56 6.84
C PRO A 488 51.31 7.91 7.53
N VAL A 489 50.20 8.58 7.21
CA VAL A 489 49.81 9.89 7.76
C VAL A 489 48.35 9.84 8.26
N PRO A 490 47.97 10.68 9.23
CA PRO A 490 46.58 10.78 9.66
C PRO A 490 45.64 11.11 8.50
N ILE A 491 44.49 10.43 8.38
CA ILE A 491 43.57 10.58 7.26
C ILE A 491 43.09 12.02 7.07
N ASN A 492 42.79 12.74 8.17
CA ASN A 492 42.41 14.15 8.11
C ASN A 492 43.52 15.06 7.56
N MET A 493 44.79 14.67 7.75
CA MET A 493 45.93 15.37 7.16
C MET A 493 46.02 15.07 5.66
N ALA A 494 45.79 13.83 5.22
CA ALA A 494 45.70 13.49 3.80
C ALA A 494 44.54 14.24 3.13
N LEU A 495 43.36 14.28 3.74
CA LEU A 495 42.19 15.03 3.25
C LEU A 495 42.47 16.53 3.09
N SER A 496 43.33 17.11 3.95
CA SER A 496 43.71 18.53 3.83
C SER A 496 44.38 18.88 2.51
N THR A 497 44.99 17.89 1.83
CA THR A 497 45.60 18.09 0.51
C THR A 497 44.60 18.08 -0.64
N LEU A 498 43.42 17.50 -0.42
CA LEU A 498 42.32 17.42 -1.39
C LEU A 498 41.31 18.55 -1.21
N ARG A 499 41.34 19.26 -0.07
CA ARG A 499 40.43 20.35 0.26
C ARG A 499 40.89 21.65 -0.41
N ASP A 500 39.92 22.38 -0.98
CA ASP A 500 40.12 23.74 -1.45
C ASP A 500 40.09 24.77 -0.29
N SER A 501 40.17 26.06 -0.62
CA SER A 501 40.12 27.15 0.37
C SER A 501 38.79 27.26 1.13
N ASN A 502 37.73 26.63 0.61
CA ASN A 502 36.39 26.60 1.22
C ASN A 502 36.14 25.26 1.95
N ASN A 503 37.19 24.49 2.23
CA ASN A 503 37.10 23.19 2.92
C ASN A 503 36.21 22.19 2.14
N THR A 504 36.23 22.27 0.81
CA THR A 504 35.47 21.40 -0.11
C THR A 504 36.41 20.47 -0.85
N ILE A 505 36.04 19.20 -0.95
CA ILE A 505 36.72 18.18 -1.77
C ILE A 505 35.85 17.90 -2.98
N GLU A 506 36.40 18.02 -4.18
CA GLU A 506 35.71 17.74 -5.45
C GLU A 506 36.38 16.55 -6.15
N LEU A 507 35.60 15.52 -6.46
CA LEU A 507 36.05 14.29 -7.08
C LEU A 507 35.16 13.97 -8.28
N ASP A 508 35.76 13.82 -9.45
CA ASP A 508 35.08 13.28 -10.63
C ASP A 508 35.46 11.82 -10.77
N ILE A 509 34.49 10.94 -10.55
CA ILE A 509 34.68 9.50 -10.50
C ILE A 509 33.97 8.87 -11.71
N PRO A 510 34.70 8.53 -12.79
CA PRO A 510 34.16 7.67 -13.82
C PRO A 510 34.05 6.25 -13.27
N PHE A 511 32.96 5.57 -13.57
CA PHE A 511 32.79 4.17 -13.21
C PHE A 511 32.16 3.39 -14.36
N SER A 512 32.61 2.16 -14.53
CA SER A 512 32.09 1.25 -15.54
C SER A 512 32.15 -0.17 -14.99
N GLY A 513 31.20 -1.02 -15.34
CA GLY A 513 31.14 -2.38 -14.82
C GLY A 513 30.13 -3.26 -15.53
N ASP A 514 30.09 -4.52 -15.15
CA ASP A 514 29.07 -5.46 -15.57
C ASP A 514 28.09 -5.72 -14.42
N THR A 515 26.83 -5.32 -14.55
CA THR A 515 25.81 -5.49 -13.50
C THR A 515 25.44 -6.95 -13.27
N SER A 516 25.83 -7.87 -14.17
CA SER A 516 25.62 -9.30 -14.01
C SER A 516 26.76 -10.00 -13.26
N ASN A 517 27.89 -9.33 -13.06
CA ASN A 517 29.00 -9.81 -12.25
C ASN A 517 29.25 -8.85 -11.08
N PRO A 518 28.76 -9.15 -9.87
CA PRO A 518 28.81 -8.26 -8.72
C PRO A 518 30.21 -8.03 -8.12
N GLU A 519 31.30 -8.54 -8.73
CA GLU A 519 32.69 -8.14 -8.45
C GLU A 519 32.99 -6.71 -8.97
N PHE A 520 32.12 -5.75 -8.65
CA PHE A 520 32.29 -4.36 -9.02
C PHE A 520 33.44 -3.75 -8.20
N ASP A 521 34.64 -3.67 -8.79
CA ASP A 521 35.80 -3.09 -8.12
C ASP A 521 35.76 -1.55 -8.17
N VAL A 522 34.96 -0.96 -7.28
CA VAL A 522 34.90 0.50 -7.07
C VAL A 522 36.25 1.06 -6.64
N SER A 523 37.13 0.22 -6.09
CA SER A 523 38.38 0.66 -5.48
C SER A 523 39.39 1.16 -6.51
N ASP A 524 39.38 0.62 -7.74
CA ASP A 524 40.21 1.11 -8.84
C ASP A 524 39.77 2.49 -9.36
N ALA A 525 38.46 2.72 -9.46
CA ALA A 525 37.89 4.00 -9.88
C ALA A 525 38.11 5.09 -8.83
N ILE A 526 37.84 4.77 -7.55
CA ILE A 526 38.10 5.67 -6.41
C ILE A 526 39.60 5.93 -6.28
N GLY A 527 40.42 4.89 -6.35
CA GLY A 527 41.89 4.99 -6.24
C GLY A 527 42.48 5.90 -7.32
N LYS A 528 42.00 5.79 -8.57
CA LYS A 528 42.42 6.67 -9.67
C LYS A 528 41.95 8.11 -9.50
N ALA A 529 40.70 8.33 -9.11
CA ALA A 529 40.18 9.67 -8.85
C ALA A 529 40.92 10.36 -7.68
N VAL A 530 41.22 9.63 -6.61
CA VAL A 530 42.02 10.10 -5.48
C VAL A 530 43.46 10.38 -5.91
N ALA A 531 44.09 9.50 -6.70
CA ALA A 531 45.44 9.71 -7.20
C ALA A 531 45.54 10.95 -8.11
N ASP A 532 44.58 11.16 -9.01
CA ASP A 532 44.51 12.33 -9.88
C ASP A 532 44.27 13.61 -9.07
N GLY A 533 43.38 13.58 -8.07
CA GLY A 533 43.16 14.68 -7.13
C GLY A 533 44.42 15.04 -6.33
N LEU A 534 45.11 14.04 -5.79
CA LEU A 534 46.39 14.21 -5.09
C LEU A 534 47.48 14.73 -6.02
N SER A 535 47.54 14.29 -7.28
CA SER A 535 48.57 14.73 -8.24
C SER A 535 48.50 16.24 -8.54
N LYS A 536 47.28 16.81 -8.57
CA LYS A 536 47.05 18.25 -8.81
C LYS A 536 47.38 19.14 -7.61
N GLY A 537 47.26 18.64 -6.38
CA GLY A 537 47.55 19.39 -5.15
C GLY A 537 48.93 19.13 -4.53
N ALA A 538 49.38 17.88 -4.55
CA ALA A 538 50.60 17.44 -3.85
C ALA A 538 51.88 17.91 -4.55
N MET A 539 51.92 17.97 -5.88
CA MET A 539 53.11 18.43 -6.61
C MET A 539 53.52 19.84 -6.19
N THR A 540 52.57 20.76 -6.01
CA THR A 540 52.87 22.14 -5.60
C THR A 540 53.46 22.20 -4.18
N TYR A 541 52.90 21.46 -3.23
CA TYR A 541 53.37 21.46 -1.84
C TYR A 541 54.68 20.67 -1.66
N LEU A 542 54.84 19.55 -2.38
CA LEU A 542 56.07 18.76 -2.39
C LEU A 542 57.21 19.53 -3.08
N THR A 543 56.92 20.29 -4.15
CA THR A 543 57.89 21.16 -4.82
C THR A 543 58.30 22.33 -3.93
N LEU A 544 57.37 22.93 -3.17
CA LEU A 544 57.69 23.96 -2.17
C LEU A 544 58.44 23.40 -0.96
N ALA A 545 58.20 22.15 -0.57
CA ALA A 545 58.89 21.50 0.55
C ALA A 545 60.31 21.03 0.20
N LEU A 546 60.63 20.82 -1.09
CA LEU A 546 61.84 20.13 -1.54
C LEU A 546 62.84 20.97 -2.38
N GLN A 547 62.75 22.30 -2.41
CA GLN A 547 63.82 23.14 -2.97
C GLN A 547 64.14 24.38 -2.12
N PRO A 548 65.42 24.79 -1.97
CA PRO A 548 66.59 24.02 -1.52
C PRO A 548 66.85 24.17 0.00
N TYR A 549 65.86 24.59 0.80
CA TYR A 549 66.02 24.86 2.24
C TYR A 549 65.19 23.95 3.15
N GLY A 550 65.31 22.63 2.94
CA GLY A 550 64.73 21.59 3.80
C GLY A 550 65.31 21.50 5.22
N ALA A 551 65.58 22.63 5.89
CA ALA A 551 66.18 22.67 7.23
C ALA A 551 65.79 23.86 8.14
N ILE A 552 64.78 24.70 7.84
CA ILE A 552 64.46 25.89 8.71
C ILE A 552 62.98 25.97 9.15
N LEU A 553 62.28 24.86 9.39
CA LEU A 553 60.96 24.92 10.03
C LEU A 553 60.71 23.81 11.06
N THR A 554 61.74 23.42 11.83
CA THR A 554 61.61 22.33 12.83
C THR A 554 61.29 22.77 14.26
N VAL A 555 61.05 24.04 14.61
CA VAL A 555 60.83 24.40 16.04
C VAL A 555 59.77 25.48 16.30
N ALA A 556 58.77 25.67 15.44
CA ALA A 556 57.71 26.66 15.73
C ALA A 556 56.27 26.23 15.39
N LYS A 557 56.01 24.95 15.09
CA LYS A 557 54.65 24.47 14.78
C LYS A 557 54.08 23.42 15.74
N TYR A 558 54.86 23.00 16.73
CA TYR A 558 54.38 22.12 17.81
C TYR A 558 54.33 22.91 19.11
N ALA A 559 53.43 23.89 19.16
CA ALA A 559 52.94 24.48 20.39
C ALA A 559 51.51 24.96 20.12
N ASN A 560 50.56 24.34 20.84
CA ASN A 560 49.13 24.63 20.93
C ASN A 560 48.24 23.96 19.86
N ASP A 561 47.69 22.79 20.20
CA ASP A 561 46.54 22.12 19.55
C ASP A 561 45.23 22.91 19.74
N SER A 562 45.28 24.21 19.47
CA SER A 562 44.14 25.13 19.51
C SER A 562 44.40 26.26 18.52
N LEU A 563 44.56 25.92 17.24
CA LEU A 563 44.07 26.82 16.20
C LEU A 563 42.54 26.75 16.28
N GLY A 564 42.00 27.57 17.19
CA GLY A 564 40.58 27.57 17.52
C GLY A 564 39.77 27.82 16.26
N GLN A 565 38.98 26.81 15.87
CA GLN A 565 37.73 27.06 15.16
C GLN A 565 37.05 28.22 15.87
N VAL A 566 36.58 29.21 15.12
CA VAL A 566 35.91 30.35 15.74
C VAL A 566 34.59 29.83 16.28
N ARG A 567 34.59 29.51 17.58
CA ARG A 567 33.41 29.00 18.28
C ARG A 567 32.50 30.17 18.59
N LEU A 568 31.32 30.16 18.01
CA LEU A 568 30.27 31.08 18.41
C LEU A 568 29.70 30.61 19.76
N GLN A 569 28.94 31.47 20.42
CA GLN A 569 28.26 31.12 21.66
C GLN A 569 27.31 29.92 21.43
N ALA A 570 27.43 28.88 22.27
CA ALA A 570 26.56 27.73 22.16
C ALA A 570 25.11 28.09 22.51
N VAL A 571 24.16 27.45 21.84
CA VAL A 571 22.72 27.53 22.15
C VAL A 571 22.44 26.54 23.27
N SER A 572 21.99 27.02 24.43
CA SER A 572 21.74 26.20 25.62
C SER A 572 20.35 25.57 25.61
N PHE A 573 20.20 24.34 26.09
CA PHE A 573 18.91 23.69 26.25
C PHE A 573 18.69 23.27 27.70
N SER A 574 17.42 23.15 28.10
CA SER A 574 17.07 22.53 29.38
C SER A 574 17.26 21.02 29.30
N ALA A 575 17.66 20.39 30.41
CA ALA A 575 17.86 18.95 30.48
C ALA A 575 16.59 18.17 30.09
N ALA A 576 16.75 17.12 29.28
CA ALA A 576 15.69 16.28 28.72
C ALA A 576 14.66 17.02 27.84
N ASP A 577 14.90 18.28 27.50
CA ASP A 577 14.04 19.09 26.65
C ASP A 577 14.75 19.47 25.35
N ALA A 578 13.99 19.48 24.26
CA ALA A 578 14.41 19.91 22.93
C ALA A 578 13.46 21.00 22.44
N SER A 579 13.32 22.07 23.22
CA SER A 579 12.61 23.28 22.82
C SER A 579 13.58 24.45 22.67
N LEU A 580 13.52 25.14 21.54
CA LEU A 580 14.32 26.35 21.31
C LEU A 580 13.64 27.53 22.02
N GLN A 581 14.35 28.16 22.97
CA GLN A 581 13.78 29.22 23.79
C GLN A 581 13.74 30.55 23.04
N THR A 582 12.67 31.33 23.23
CA THR A 582 12.43 32.56 22.45
C THR A 582 13.48 33.65 22.71
N ASP A 583 14.12 33.65 23.87
CA ASP A 583 15.19 34.58 24.24
C ASP A 583 16.50 34.34 23.46
N GLN A 584 16.65 33.18 22.82
CA GLN A 584 17.79 32.82 21.97
C GLN A 584 17.63 33.28 20.51
N HIS A 585 16.40 33.58 20.07
CA HIS A 585 16.09 34.04 18.71
C HIS A 585 16.93 35.26 18.27
N PRO A 586 17.06 36.34 19.08
CA PRO A 586 17.85 37.52 18.67
C PRO A 586 19.35 37.23 18.48
N TYR A 587 19.87 36.19 19.13
CA TYR A 587 21.25 35.74 18.94
C TYR A 587 21.38 34.99 17.60
N LEU A 588 20.47 34.05 17.33
CA LEU A 588 20.44 33.31 16.07
C LEU A 588 20.20 34.23 14.86
N ASP A 589 19.38 35.27 14.99
CA ASP A 589 19.20 36.30 13.96
C ASP A 589 20.50 37.04 13.62
N LYS A 590 21.36 37.29 14.63
CA LYS A 590 22.69 37.89 14.41
C LYS A 590 23.63 36.93 13.69
N VAL A 591 23.62 35.65 14.06
CA VAL A 591 24.38 34.60 13.36
C VAL A 591 23.91 34.50 11.91
N ALA A 592 22.60 34.45 11.67
CA ALA A 592 22.02 34.45 10.33
C ALA A 592 22.42 35.70 9.53
N GLY A 593 22.41 36.88 10.16
CA GLY A 593 22.85 38.13 9.55
C GLY A 593 24.33 38.12 9.14
N LEU A 594 25.20 37.43 9.90
CA LEU A 594 26.60 37.22 9.54
C LEU A 594 26.72 36.31 8.32
N LEU A 595 26.02 35.17 8.32
CA LEU A 595 26.06 34.17 7.24
C LEU A 595 25.52 34.73 5.93
N LYS A 596 24.42 35.49 5.96
CA LYS A 596 23.86 36.15 4.78
C LYS A 596 24.81 37.19 4.15
N LYS A 597 25.59 37.90 4.98
CA LYS A 597 26.55 38.90 4.50
C LYS A 597 27.82 38.28 3.91
N ARG A 598 28.10 37.02 4.26
CA ARG A 598 29.30 36.29 3.88
C ARG A 598 28.91 34.90 3.41
N SER A 599 28.50 34.80 2.15
CA SER A 599 28.06 33.53 1.54
C SER A 599 29.13 32.43 1.55
N SER A 600 30.41 32.77 1.73
CA SER A 600 31.52 31.82 1.88
C SER A 600 31.70 31.30 3.32
N LEU A 601 31.02 31.87 4.32
CA LEU A 601 31.05 31.34 5.68
C LEU A 601 30.06 30.20 5.80
N THR A 602 30.54 29.11 6.40
CA THR A 602 29.77 27.91 6.68
C THR A 602 29.85 27.65 8.18
N VAL A 603 28.75 27.19 8.79
CA VAL A 603 28.70 26.88 10.22
C VAL A 603 28.36 25.42 10.41
N ARG A 604 29.19 24.73 11.19
CA ARG A 604 28.88 23.41 11.73
C ARG A 604 28.00 23.56 12.97
N VAL A 605 26.90 22.82 12.99
CA VAL A 605 25.93 22.80 14.10
C VAL A 605 26.03 21.44 14.77
N CYS A 606 26.66 21.41 15.95
CA CYS A 606 26.95 20.17 16.66
C CYS A 606 26.12 20.06 17.95
N GLY A 607 25.21 19.10 18.00
CA GLY A 607 24.45 18.78 19.21
C GLY A 607 25.31 18.07 20.26
N VAL A 608 25.11 18.40 21.53
CA VAL A 608 25.75 17.73 22.67
C VAL A 608 24.69 17.33 23.70
N GLY A 609 24.58 16.02 23.92
CA GLY A 609 23.76 15.42 24.97
C GLY A 609 24.62 15.14 26.20
N VAL A 610 24.06 15.32 27.38
CA VAL A 610 24.77 15.18 28.66
C VAL A 610 24.01 14.26 29.60
N GLN A 611 24.65 13.70 30.61
CA GLN A 611 24.03 12.73 31.53
C GLN A 611 22.70 13.21 32.16
N LYS A 612 22.53 14.53 32.37
CA LYS A 612 21.28 15.14 32.86
C LYS A 612 20.08 14.94 31.93
N ASP A 613 20.31 14.64 30.65
CA ASP A 613 19.27 14.37 29.67
C ASP A 613 18.66 12.97 29.77
N LEU A 614 19.29 12.05 30.50
CA LEU A 614 18.73 10.71 30.66
C LEU A 614 17.46 10.76 31.53
N PRO A 615 16.41 10.02 31.13
CA PRO A 615 15.19 9.96 31.91
C PRO A 615 15.47 9.42 33.32
N VAL A 616 15.05 10.17 34.34
CA VAL A 616 15.14 9.74 35.74
C VAL A 616 14.12 8.60 35.94
N PRO A 617 14.54 7.40 36.42
CA PRO A 617 13.60 6.32 36.72
C PRO A 617 12.56 6.80 37.72
N ALA A 618 11.27 6.58 37.44
CA ALA A 618 10.20 6.84 38.40
C ALA A 618 10.54 6.10 39.71
N SER A 619 10.57 6.83 40.82
CA SER A 619 11.03 6.34 42.12
C SER A 619 10.27 5.08 42.52
N GLY A 620 10.93 3.91 42.48
CA GLY A 620 10.35 2.64 42.94
C GLY A 620 10.67 1.39 42.11
N THR A 621 11.27 1.48 40.92
CA THR A 621 11.69 0.30 40.14
C THR A 621 13.17 0.37 39.77
N SER A 622 14.01 -0.36 40.50
CA SER A 622 15.48 -0.34 40.37
C SER A 622 16.05 -1.05 39.13
N ASN A 623 15.22 -1.51 38.18
CA ASN A 623 15.68 -2.39 37.10
C ASN A 623 15.44 -1.87 35.67
N ASN A 624 14.97 -0.64 35.48
CA ASN A 624 14.76 -0.06 34.14
C ASN A 624 15.82 1.00 33.82
N ALA A 625 17.10 0.62 33.88
CA ALA A 625 18.13 1.42 33.23
C ALA A 625 17.93 1.34 31.70
N PRO A 626 18.07 2.45 30.94
CA PRO A 626 17.96 2.39 29.49
C PRO A 626 18.99 1.40 28.91
N LYS A 627 18.57 0.56 27.96
CA LYS A 627 19.44 -0.46 27.33
C LYS A 627 20.65 0.16 26.64
N ASP A 628 20.52 1.39 26.11
CA ASP A 628 21.61 2.17 25.53
C ASP A 628 21.46 3.66 25.90
N PRO A 629 22.05 4.10 27.01
CA PRO A 629 22.00 5.50 27.44
C PRO A 629 22.64 6.45 26.41
N ARG A 630 23.69 6.01 25.72
CA ARG A 630 24.42 6.85 24.77
C ARG A 630 23.55 7.19 23.56
N ALA A 631 22.83 6.21 23.02
CA ALA A 631 21.91 6.43 21.91
C ALA A 631 20.81 7.44 22.26
N ILE A 632 20.29 7.43 23.49
CA ILE A 632 19.28 8.40 23.94
C ILE A 632 19.85 9.82 23.97
N LEU A 633 21.06 9.98 24.52
CA LEU A 633 21.75 11.27 24.56
C LEU A 633 22.04 11.81 23.16
N GLU A 634 22.54 10.96 22.27
CA GLU A 634 22.85 11.31 20.89
C GLU A 634 21.58 11.65 20.09
N ALA A 635 20.46 10.94 20.30
CA ALA A 635 19.18 11.26 19.67
C ALA A 635 18.66 12.65 20.08
N LEU A 636 18.69 12.98 21.38
CA LEU A 636 18.27 14.29 21.86
C LEU A 636 19.21 15.42 21.40
N ALA A 637 20.52 15.15 21.37
CA ALA A 637 21.52 16.06 20.83
C ALA A 637 21.25 16.37 19.35
N GLN A 638 20.91 15.36 18.54
CA GLN A 638 20.55 15.54 17.14
C GLN A 638 19.30 16.40 17.00
N GLN A 639 18.24 16.10 17.75
CA GLN A 639 16.98 16.85 17.71
C GLN A 639 17.20 18.35 18.01
N ARG A 640 18.08 18.68 18.97
CA ARG A 640 18.41 20.07 19.29
C ARG A 640 19.18 20.77 18.17
N ALA A 641 20.15 20.07 17.55
CA ALA A 641 20.87 20.61 16.40
C ALA A 641 19.91 20.86 15.22
N ASP A 642 18.97 19.95 14.97
CA ASP A 642 17.94 20.08 13.95
C ASP A 642 17.05 21.32 14.16
N LEU A 643 16.65 21.60 15.40
CA LEU A 643 15.85 22.79 15.73
C LEU A 643 16.60 24.09 15.46
N VAL A 644 17.88 24.15 15.83
CA VAL A 644 18.72 25.33 15.56
C VAL A 644 18.90 25.53 14.07
N MET A 645 19.15 24.46 13.31
CA MET A 645 19.24 24.53 11.85
C MET A 645 17.94 24.98 11.20
N THR A 646 16.83 24.36 11.58
CA THR A 646 15.49 24.68 11.06
C THR A 646 15.17 26.15 11.30
N TYR A 647 15.47 26.68 12.49
CA TYR A 647 15.30 28.10 12.76
C TYR A 647 16.15 28.98 11.84
N LEU A 648 17.44 28.66 11.66
CA LEU A 648 18.35 29.44 10.81
C LEU A 648 17.90 29.43 9.33
N VAL A 649 17.40 28.31 8.82
CA VAL A 649 16.93 28.18 7.43
C VAL A 649 15.56 28.80 7.24
N ASP A 650 14.55 28.32 7.97
CA ASP A 650 13.14 28.61 7.66
C ASP A 650 12.69 29.96 8.20
N GLN A 651 13.14 30.32 9.42
CA GLN A 651 12.75 31.57 10.07
C GLN A 651 13.74 32.69 9.74
N ALA A 652 15.03 32.39 9.81
CA ALA A 652 16.07 33.38 9.62
C ALA A 652 16.63 33.43 8.19
N GLY A 653 16.22 32.57 7.26
CA GLY A 653 16.51 32.66 5.82
C GLY A 653 17.98 32.45 5.42
N VAL A 654 18.75 31.68 6.20
CA VAL A 654 20.12 31.26 5.85
C VAL A 654 20.05 30.19 4.75
N SER A 655 20.97 30.24 3.78
CA SER A 655 21.05 29.18 2.76
C SER A 655 21.39 27.84 3.42
N PRO A 656 20.66 26.74 3.11
CA PRO A 656 20.99 25.41 3.65
C PRO A 656 22.44 24.98 3.36
N SER A 657 23.01 25.42 2.24
CA SER A 657 24.41 25.17 1.87
C SER A 657 25.44 25.79 2.82
N GLN A 658 25.03 26.74 3.67
CA GLN A 658 25.91 27.38 4.66
C GLN A 658 25.90 26.68 6.01
N LEU A 659 25.09 25.63 6.20
CA LEU A 659 24.94 24.92 7.46
C LEU A 659 25.32 23.45 7.28
N VAL A 660 26.08 22.90 8.23
CA VAL A 660 26.57 21.52 8.18
C VAL A 660 26.31 20.82 9.51
N HIS A 661 25.69 19.64 9.46
CA HIS A 661 25.46 18.84 10.65
C HIS A 661 26.76 18.18 11.10
N CYS A 662 26.94 18.14 12.42
CA CYS A 662 27.88 17.20 13.04
C CYS A 662 27.13 15.94 13.46
N ALA A 663 27.86 14.85 13.61
CA ALA A 663 27.40 13.70 14.36
C ALA A 663 27.04 14.16 15.79
N PRO A 664 25.91 13.70 16.34
CA PRO A 664 25.56 14.01 17.71
C PRO A 664 26.59 13.38 18.64
N ARG A 665 26.88 14.06 19.76
CA ARG A 665 27.83 13.57 20.76
C ARG A 665 27.17 13.46 22.12
N ALA A 666 27.43 12.34 22.80
CA ALA A 666 27.20 12.21 24.23
C ALA A 666 28.48 12.60 24.98
N GLU A 667 28.38 13.61 25.83
CA GLU A 667 29.49 14.00 26.71
C GLU A 667 29.58 13.01 27.89
N PRO A 668 30.81 12.67 28.34
CA PRO A 668 30.99 11.84 29.54
C PRO A 668 30.34 12.45 30.78
N ASP A 669 30.15 11.64 31.82
CA ASP A 669 29.52 12.08 33.08
C ASP A 669 30.33 13.18 33.79
N ASP A 670 29.97 14.45 33.52
CA ASP A 670 30.43 15.64 34.24
C ASP A 670 29.20 16.39 34.76
N ALA A 671 29.12 16.55 36.09
CA ALA A 671 28.03 17.25 36.77
C ALA A 671 27.84 18.71 36.31
N ARG A 672 28.87 19.33 35.71
CA ARG A 672 28.84 20.70 35.19
C ARG A 672 28.50 20.78 33.71
N ALA A 673 28.45 19.67 32.99
CA ALA A 673 28.06 19.67 31.59
C ALA A 673 26.59 20.09 31.49
N GLU A 674 26.31 20.99 30.54
CA GLU A 674 24.97 21.45 30.22
C GLU A 674 24.62 21.07 28.77
N PRO A 675 23.37 20.68 28.51
CA PRO A 675 22.93 20.33 27.17
C PRO A 675 22.96 21.56 26.24
N ARG A 676 23.50 21.38 25.04
CA ARG A 676 23.76 22.51 24.14
C ARG A 676 23.88 22.11 22.68
N THR A 677 23.80 23.12 21.81
CA THR A 677 24.22 23.03 20.41
C THR A 677 25.36 24.01 20.17
N GLU A 678 26.51 23.48 19.77
CA GLU A 678 27.71 24.25 19.46
C GLU A 678 27.66 24.73 18.00
N LEU A 679 28.02 25.99 17.78
CA LEU A 679 28.10 26.62 16.46
C LEU A 679 29.56 26.91 16.14
N LEU A 680 30.13 26.15 15.20
CA LEU A 680 31.56 26.19 14.87
C LEU A 680 31.75 26.71 13.45
N LEU A 681 32.51 27.79 13.29
CA LEU A 681 32.91 28.33 11.99
C LEU A 681 34.14 27.63 11.42
#